data_AF-A0A250FW49-F1
#
_entry.id   AF-A0A250FW49-F1
#
_cell.length_a   1.000
_cell.length_b   1.000
_cell.length_c   1.000
_cell.angle_alpha   90.00
_cell.angle_beta   90.00
_cell.angle_gamma   90.00
#
_symmetry.space_group_name_H-M   'P 1'
#
loop_
_entity.id
_entity.type
_entity.pdbx_description
1 polymer ?
#
loop_
_entity_poly.entity_id
_entity_poly.type
_entity_poly.pdbx_seq_one_letter_code
_entity_poly.pdbx_strand_id
1 'polypeptide(L)'
;MSQNTTDKKFPTQEALEIVDKINTKIDQILSNPDIGSESIYVLKSDIENIIKLLFNSVLEGEFVGNNNIESNVNILEKRISDIDILKIDNFIIESSPYTKETIEFITFQEIIESIPLITKMFSIYQLFIGEIKTLLKKDKDYIYTRSVDKKNFNREDYQLFLISLDLCTYDIQLSEKKDFASEIQYIIKLIETFSDKYSESKEKMLKKANFLLFKWQKRAEINKQNIIPIIDGKQVDDTFEKKVLSYGEDWRNIVEYINNHYLDNKNYYLKKSFCELNKPLFEKYTCRDIHLYIKYYKDIDRNLQKLDEIIDFLASKKSESDIFSINYAYAVNNRFSLFLEECSDKNKVYDEYQDVKKKVKKEDKNYFPQYKFIEKIILIINEKLSIEQISLEEIKDLDLFIKEKLEPEYKKYKVNMEWFSQHSNFIYRVVYQECMIDNIYVYSSFLLPTSNKEAYDKYEIISSDYQTLKTQIEPLKKISSLLSETKKINEEIKKRDVKTIELMGLFSAIIAFVMGSIPGFQFVRSIWSAILFLLVFSTGLISFLLVLILITRHNGGVFKEYRTKIIGFYTGILVLIVLFGWAVKHWEKNEKNNTEELKQHSTILIETKKDSINSFEEPNKSEIKKDSVLGNINKQK
;
A
#
# COMPACT_ATOMS: atom_id res chain seq x y z
N MET A 1 -13.85 -33.74 -18.94
CA MET A 1 -13.99 -34.37 -20.27
C MET A 1 -13.19 -33.55 -21.26
N SER A 2 -12.15 -34.13 -21.88
CA SER A 2 -11.40 -33.47 -22.96
C SER A 2 -12.09 -33.80 -24.28
N GLN A 3 -12.98 -32.94 -24.74
CA GLN A 3 -13.27 -32.93 -26.17
C GLN A 3 -12.01 -32.42 -26.86
N ASN A 4 -11.33 -33.33 -27.56
CA ASN A 4 -10.27 -32.99 -28.51
C ASN A 4 -10.91 -32.08 -29.57
N THR A 5 -10.79 -30.78 -29.37
CA THR A 5 -11.33 -29.72 -30.27
C THR A 5 -10.27 -29.25 -31.26
N THR A 6 -9.09 -29.86 -31.29
CA THR A 6 -7.99 -29.47 -32.19
C THR A 6 -8.26 -29.72 -33.67
N ASP A 7 -9.29 -30.49 -34.03
CA ASP A 7 -9.66 -30.77 -35.43
C ASP A 7 -11.00 -30.16 -35.86
N LYS A 8 -11.74 -29.44 -34.98
CA LYS A 8 -12.98 -28.77 -35.39
C LYS A 8 -12.63 -27.48 -36.13
N LYS A 9 -12.99 -27.45 -37.41
CA LYS A 9 -12.84 -26.27 -38.25
C LYS A 9 -13.72 -25.13 -37.71
N PHE A 10 -13.20 -23.90 -37.73
CA PHE A 10 -13.95 -22.75 -37.26
C PHE A 10 -15.01 -22.30 -38.29
N PRO A 11 -16.16 -21.73 -37.87
CA PRO A 11 -17.21 -21.27 -38.77
C PRO A 11 -16.74 -20.33 -39.89
N THR A 12 -15.82 -19.39 -39.62
CA THR A 12 -15.29 -18.53 -40.71
C THR A 12 -14.43 -19.30 -41.72
N GLN A 13 -13.74 -20.36 -41.30
CA GLN A 13 -12.96 -21.18 -42.22
C GLN A 13 -13.86 -22.04 -43.11
N GLU A 14 -15.01 -22.50 -42.59
CA GLU A 14 -16.04 -23.15 -43.39
C GLU A 14 -16.67 -22.16 -44.38
N ALA A 15 -16.95 -20.93 -43.93
CA ALA A 15 -17.47 -19.88 -44.80
C ALA A 15 -16.53 -19.58 -45.97
N LEU A 16 -15.20 -19.59 -45.74
CA LEU A 16 -14.21 -19.36 -46.81
C LEU A 16 -14.34 -20.38 -47.95
N GLU A 17 -14.55 -21.65 -47.63
CA GLU A 17 -14.74 -22.71 -48.64
C GLU A 17 -16.04 -22.58 -49.43
N ILE A 18 -17.10 -22.05 -48.80
CA ILE A 18 -18.37 -21.78 -49.48
C ILE A 18 -18.18 -20.59 -50.43
N VAL A 19 -17.61 -19.50 -49.94
CA VAL A 19 -17.39 -18.27 -50.73
C VAL A 19 -16.52 -18.53 -51.96
N ASP A 20 -15.49 -19.37 -51.84
CA ASP A 20 -14.64 -19.74 -52.98
C ASP A 20 -15.40 -20.42 -54.13
N LYS A 21 -16.56 -21.03 -53.84
CA LYS A 21 -17.41 -21.70 -54.85
C LYS A 21 -18.49 -20.78 -55.41
N ILE A 22 -18.85 -19.69 -54.71
CA ILE A 22 -19.97 -18.82 -55.08
C ILE A 22 -19.74 -18.14 -56.44
N ASN A 23 -18.58 -17.52 -56.66
CA ASN A 23 -18.30 -16.83 -57.93
C ASN A 23 -18.34 -17.80 -59.12
N THR A 24 -17.74 -18.99 -58.98
CA THR A 24 -17.78 -20.01 -60.02
C THR A 24 -19.22 -20.50 -60.29
N LYS A 25 -20.04 -20.65 -59.26
CA LYS A 25 -21.46 -21.02 -59.41
C LYS A 25 -22.27 -19.92 -60.11
N ILE A 26 -22.04 -18.66 -59.77
CA ILE A 26 -22.66 -17.52 -60.44
C ILE A 26 -22.28 -17.53 -61.92
N ASP A 27 -21.00 -17.60 -62.25
CA ASP A 27 -20.53 -17.62 -63.65
C ASP A 27 -21.12 -18.80 -64.43
N GLN A 28 -21.25 -19.98 -63.81
CA GLN A 28 -21.90 -21.15 -64.41
C GLN A 28 -23.37 -20.87 -64.73
N ILE A 29 -24.14 -20.40 -63.74
CA ILE A 29 -25.57 -20.06 -63.87
C ILE A 29 -25.79 -19.04 -64.99
N LEU A 30 -24.97 -17.99 -65.05
CA LEU A 30 -25.08 -16.92 -66.04
C LEU A 30 -24.68 -17.38 -67.46
N SER A 31 -23.77 -18.36 -67.58
CA SER A 31 -23.26 -18.83 -68.88
C SER A 31 -24.13 -19.90 -69.55
N ASN A 32 -25.09 -20.50 -68.83
CA ASN A 32 -25.95 -21.54 -69.36
C ASN A 32 -27.42 -21.31 -68.93
N PRO A 33 -28.26 -20.72 -69.80
CA PRO A 33 -29.64 -20.40 -69.49
C PRO A 33 -30.55 -21.63 -69.27
N ASP A 34 -30.10 -22.85 -69.60
CA ASP A 34 -30.80 -24.11 -69.28
C ASP A 34 -30.45 -24.65 -67.88
N ILE A 35 -29.61 -23.95 -67.11
CA ILE A 35 -29.38 -24.29 -65.70
C ILE A 35 -30.69 -24.07 -64.93
N GLY A 36 -31.38 -25.17 -64.63
CA GLY A 36 -32.67 -25.16 -63.96
C GLY A 36 -32.62 -24.55 -62.56
N SER A 37 -33.81 -24.20 -62.05
CA SER A 37 -34.09 -23.67 -60.70
C SER A 37 -33.24 -24.26 -59.55
N GLU A 38 -32.88 -25.54 -59.63
CA GLU A 38 -32.06 -26.26 -58.65
C GLU A 38 -30.74 -25.55 -58.33
N SER A 39 -29.98 -25.09 -59.34
CA SER A 39 -28.70 -24.41 -59.11
C SER A 39 -28.86 -23.04 -58.45
N ILE A 40 -29.96 -22.34 -58.74
CA ILE A 40 -30.29 -21.03 -58.13
C ILE A 40 -30.65 -21.24 -56.65
N TYR A 41 -31.44 -22.28 -56.34
CA TYR A 41 -31.74 -22.63 -54.95
C TYR A 41 -30.49 -23.06 -54.16
N VAL A 42 -29.56 -23.80 -54.79
CA VAL A 42 -28.28 -24.16 -54.17
C VAL A 42 -27.46 -22.89 -53.86
N LEU A 43 -27.40 -21.93 -54.78
CA LEU A 43 -26.71 -20.66 -54.56
C LEU A 43 -27.35 -19.86 -53.41
N LYS A 44 -28.69 -19.77 -53.37
CA LYS A 44 -29.41 -19.15 -52.24
C LYS A 44 -29.06 -19.84 -50.92
N SER A 45 -29.07 -21.18 -50.90
CA SER A 45 -28.74 -21.95 -49.70
C SER A 45 -27.31 -21.69 -49.23
N ASP A 46 -26.33 -21.60 -50.14
CA ASP A 46 -24.94 -21.27 -49.79
C ASP A 46 -24.84 -19.88 -49.14
N ILE A 47 -25.55 -18.89 -49.68
CA ILE A 47 -25.59 -17.52 -49.14
C ILE A 47 -26.23 -17.49 -47.75
N GLU A 48 -27.36 -18.18 -47.56
CA GLU A 48 -27.99 -18.33 -46.24
C GLU A 48 -27.09 -19.06 -45.25
N ASN A 49 -26.31 -20.05 -45.71
CA ASN A 49 -25.35 -20.77 -44.88
C ASN A 49 -24.22 -19.87 -44.40
N ILE A 50 -23.76 -18.90 -45.21
CA ILE A 50 -22.78 -17.91 -44.76
C ILE A 50 -23.32 -17.08 -43.59
N ILE A 51 -24.60 -16.65 -43.65
CA ILE A 51 -25.24 -15.92 -42.55
C ILE A 51 -25.32 -16.80 -41.29
N LYS A 52 -25.70 -18.07 -41.42
CA LYS A 52 -25.71 -19.02 -40.30
C LYS A 52 -24.32 -19.22 -39.69
N LEU A 53 -23.29 -19.36 -40.52
CA LEU A 53 -21.90 -19.49 -40.08
C LEU A 53 -21.41 -18.22 -39.37
N LEU A 54 -21.86 -17.04 -39.80
CA LEU A 54 -21.59 -15.79 -39.09
C LEU A 54 -22.20 -15.77 -37.68
N PHE A 55 -23.46 -16.19 -37.54
CA PHE A 55 -24.08 -16.35 -36.22
C PHE A 55 -23.31 -17.36 -35.35
N ASN A 56 -22.96 -18.52 -35.91
CA ASN A 56 -22.18 -19.54 -35.19
C ASN A 56 -20.79 -19.02 -34.82
N SER A 57 -20.10 -18.28 -35.69
CA SER A 57 -18.80 -17.65 -35.39
C SER A 57 -18.87 -16.75 -34.14
N VAL A 58 -19.92 -15.93 -34.04
CA VAL A 58 -20.15 -15.06 -32.88
C VAL A 58 -20.49 -15.88 -31.65
N LEU A 59 -21.48 -16.78 -31.74
CA LEU A 59 -22.01 -17.52 -30.59
C LEU A 59 -21.04 -18.60 -30.07
N GLU A 60 -20.20 -19.16 -30.93
CA GLU A 60 -19.10 -20.06 -30.58
C GLU A 60 -17.83 -19.30 -30.15
N GLY A 61 -17.86 -17.97 -30.11
CA GLY A 61 -16.77 -17.17 -29.56
C GLY A 61 -15.48 -17.21 -30.38
N GLU A 62 -15.59 -17.39 -31.69
CA GLU A 62 -14.44 -17.50 -32.60
C GLU A 62 -13.51 -16.28 -32.50
N PHE A 63 -14.07 -15.11 -32.18
CA PHE A 63 -13.35 -13.87 -31.92
C PHE A 63 -12.37 -13.92 -30.73
N VAL A 64 -12.46 -14.95 -29.87
CA VAL A 64 -11.46 -15.28 -28.84
C VAL A 64 -10.68 -16.55 -29.18
N GLY A 65 -11.35 -17.56 -29.73
CA GLY A 65 -10.75 -18.88 -29.96
C GLY A 65 -9.84 -18.98 -31.17
N ASN A 66 -10.03 -18.14 -32.20
CA ASN A 66 -9.28 -18.19 -33.45
C ASN A 66 -8.30 -17.01 -33.58
N ASN A 67 -7.00 -17.31 -33.53
CA ASN A 67 -5.95 -16.30 -33.69
C ASN A 67 -5.98 -15.58 -35.05
N ASN A 68 -6.54 -16.22 -36.09
CA ASN A 68 -6.62 -15.69 -37.45
C ASN A 68 -7.98 -15.06 -37.79
N ILE A 69 -8.87 -14.88 -36.81
CA ILE A 69 -10.24 -14.40 -37.04
C ILE A 69 -10.29 -13.09 -37.85
N GLU A 70 -9.43 -12.12 -37.53
CA GLU A 70 -9.39 -10.83 -38.22
C GLU A 70 -9.01 -10.99 -39.69
N SER A 71 -8.01 -11.84 -39.99
CA SER A 71 -7.64 -12.15 -41.37
C SER A 71 -8.76 -12.87 -42.10
N ASN A 72 -9.40 -13.86 -41.47
CA ASN A 72 -10.47 -14.63 -42.08
C ASN A 72 -11.65 -13.72 -42.46
N VAL A 73 -12.09 -12.87 -41.53
CA VAL A 73 -13.20 -11.94 -41.74
C VAL A 73 -12.87 -10.91 -42.83
N ASN A 74 -11.64 -10.38 -42.88
CA ASN A 74 -11.21 -9.44 -43.92
C ASN A 74 -11.22 -10.10 -45.32
N ILE A 75 -10.75 -11.34 -45.41
CA ILE A 75 -10.75 -12.09 -46.69
C ILE A 75 -12.19 -12.37 -47.13
N LEU A 76 -13.06 -12.80 -46.21
CA LEU A 76 -14.47 -13.06 -46.49
C LEU A 76 -15.20 -11.80 -46.97
N GLU A 77 -15.04 -10.67 -46.26
CA GLU A 77 -15.65 -9.40 -46.64
C GLU A 77 -15.23 -8.98 -48.06
N LYS A 78 -13.92 -9.06 -48.36
CA LYS A 78 -13.41 -8.72 -49.68
C LYS A 78 -14.00 -9.63 -50.76
N ARG A 79 -13.96 -10.95 -50.56
CA ARG A 79 -14.45 -11.92 -51.56
C ARG A 79 -15.95 -11.79 -51.83
N ILE A 80 -16.76 -11.51 -50.80
CA ILE A 80 -18.20 -11.25 -50.97
C ILE A 80 -18.44 -9.91 -51.68
N SER A 81 -17.65 -8.89 -51.35
CA SER A 81 -17.77 -7.57 -51.99
C SER A 81 -17.32 -7.58 -53.46
N ASP A 82 -16.43 -8.51 -53.82
CA ASP A 82 -15.97 -8.74 -55.20
C ASP A 82 -17.03 -9.48 -56.07
N ILE A 83 -18.15 -9.94 -55.48
CA ILE A 83 -19.26 -10.54 -56.25
C ILE A 83 -19.91 -9.45 -57.11
N ASP A 84 -19.91 -9.66 -58.43
CA ASP A 84 -20.48 -8.72 -59.39
C ASP A 84 -22.01 -8.81 -59.43
N ILE A 85 -22.65 -8.11 -58.50
CA ILE A 85 -24.11 -8.03 -58.38
C ILE A 85 -24.75 -7.51 -59.68
N LEU A 86 -24.09 -6.59 -60.39
CA LEU A 86 -24.60 -5.99 -61.62
C LEU A 86 -24.72 -7.01 -62.74
N LYS A 87 -23.82 -8.00 -62.82
CA LYS A 87 -23.98 -9.13 -63.76
C LYS A 87 -25.24 -9.94 -63.51
N ILE A 88 -25.56 -10.20 -62.24
CA ILE A 88 -26.77 -10.93 -61.86
C ILE A 88 -28.01 -10.09 -62.19
N ASP A 89 -27.98 -8.80 -61.86
CA ASP A 89 -29.11 -7.89 -62.08
C ASP A 89 -29.39 -7.67 -63.58
N ASN A 90 -28.35 -7.53 -64.41
CA ASN A 90 -28.49 -7.42 -65.87
C ASN A 90 -29.05 -8.72 -66.49
N PHE A 91 -28.58 -9.89 -66.05
CA PHE A 91 -29.11 -11.18 -66.50
C PHE A 91 -30.61 -11.33 -66.22
N ILE A 92 -31.05 -10.88 -65.04
CA ILE A 92 -32.48 -10.85 -64.67
C ILE A 92 -33.28 -9.95 -65.62
N ILE A 93 -32.75 -8.78 -65.97
CA ILE A 93 -33.42 -7.81 -66.86
C ILE A 93 -33.51 -8.35 -68.30
N GLU A 94 -32.45 -9.01 -68.79
CA GLU A 94 -32.37 -9.56 -70.14
C GLU A 94 -33.24 -10.81 -70.32
N SER A 95 -33.49 -11.56 -69.24
CA SER A 95 -34.30 -12.80 -69.22
C SER A 95 -35.82 -12.54 -69.20
N SER A 96 -36.35 -11.85 -70.22
CA SER A 96 -37.78 -11.68 -70.62
C SER A 96 -38.80 -11.12 -69.59
N PRO A 97 -39.75 -10.24 -69.98
CA PRO A 97 -40.77 -9.67 -69.08
C PRO A 97 -41.81 -10.66 -68.51
N TYR A 98 -41.85 -11.92 -68.97
CA TYR A 98 -42.77 -12.95 -68.43
C TYR A 98 -42.24 -13.67 -67.17
N THR A 99 -40.98 -13.44 -66.77
CA THR A 99 -40.33 -14.12 -65.63
C THR A 99 -40.41 -13.34 -64.31
N LYS A 100 -40.90 -12.10 -64.29
CA LYS A 100 -40.96 -11.26 -63.07
C LYS A 100 -41.81 -11.85 -61.94
N GLU A 101 -42.68 -12.82 -62.24
CA GLU A 101 -43.50 -13.55 -61.26
C GLU A 101 -43.03 -15.01 -61.03
N THR A 102 -41.89 -15.40 -61.60
CA THR A 102 -41.34 -16.75 -61.37
C THR A 102 -40.58 -16.83 -60.05
N ILE A 103 -40.64 -18.00 -59.41
CA ILE A 103 -39.94 -18.25 -58.13
C ILE A 103 -38.43 -18.02 -58.27
N GLU A 104 -37.86 -18.26 -59.46
CA GLU A 104 -36.46 -18.00 -59.79
C GLU A 104 -36.10 -16.52 -59.71
N PHE A 105 -36.94 -15.63 -60.24
CA PHE A 105 -36.75 -14.16 -60.15
C PHE A 105 -36.72 -13.68 -58.70
N ILE A 106 -37.68 -14.14 -57.89
CA ILE A 106 -37.75 -13.80 -56.45
C ILE A 106 -36.49 -14.30 -55.73
N THR A 107 -36.05 -15.52 -56.04
CA THR A 107 -34.86 -16.13 -55.43
C THR A 107 -33.59 -15.35 -55.78
N PHE A 108 -33.44 -14.86 -57.02
CA PHE A 108 -32.32 -14.00 -57.39
C PHE A 108 -32.35 -12.63 -56.70
N GLN A 109 -33.52 -12.01 -56.56
CA GLN A 109 -33.64 -10.74 -55.82
C GLN A 109 -33.22 -10.91 -54.36
N GLU A 110 -33.63 -12.00 -53.70
CA GLU A 110 -33.19 -12.32 -52.35
C GLU A 110 -31.66 -12.51 -52.25
N ILE A 111 -31.03 -13.11 -53.26
CA ILE A 111 -29.57 -13.24 -53.36
C ILE A 111 -28.90 -11.86 -53.47
N ILE A 112 -29.38 -11.02 -54.40
CA ILE A 112 -28.87 -9.66 -54.62
C ILE A 112 -28.95 -8.82 -53.34
N GLU A 113 -30.06 -8.89 -52.61
CA GLU A 113 -30.21 -8.16 -51.34
C GLU A 113 -29.35 -8.72 -50.20
N SER A 114 -29.02 -10.02 -50.24
CA SER A 114 -28.26 -10.68 -49.17
C SER A 114 -26.76 -10.41 -49.25
N ILE A 115 -26.19 -10.17 -50.43
CA ILE A 115 -24.75 -9.89 -50.58
C ILE A 115 -24.35 -8.60 -49.83
N PRO A 116 -24.98 -7.42 -50.05
CA PRO A 116 -24.65 -6.20 -49.30
C PRO A 116 -24.89 -6.34 -47.79
N LEU A 117 -25.92 -7.11 -47.40
CA LEU A 117 -26.19 -7.42 -45.99
C LEU A 117 -25.01 -8.17 -45.36
N ILE A 118 -24.52 -9.23 -46.01
CA ILE A 118 -23.41 -10.04 -45.53
C ILE A 118 -22.13 -9.20 -45.44
N THR A 119 -21.82 -8.38 -46.46
CA THR A 119 -20.69 -7.45 -46.40
C THR A 119 -20.78 -6.57 -45.16
N LYS A 120 -21.95 -5.97 -44.91
CA LYS A 120 -22.15 -5.12 -43.73
C LYS A 120 -22.02 -5.88 -42.41
N MET A 121 -22.49 -7.12 -42.34
CA MET A 121 -22.30 -8.00 -41.18
C MET A 121 -20.80 -8.27 -40.92
N PHE A 122 -20.00 -8.50 -41.97
CA PHE A 122 -18.56 -8.64 -41.81
C PHE A 122 -17.90 -7.34 -41.34
N SER A 123 -18.25 -6.18 -41.91
CA SER A 123 -17.68 -4.89 -41.49
C SER A 123 -17.94 -4.63 -40.01
N ILE A 124 -19.17 -4.85 -39.52
CA ILE A 124 -19.49 -4.65 -38.10
C ILE A 124 -18.82 -5.72 -37.22
N TYR A 125 -18.64 -6.93 -37.71
CA TYR A 125 -17.94 -7.98 -36.97
C TYR A 125 -16.44 -7.69 -36.80
N GLN A 126 -15.79 -7.07 -37.80
CA GLN A 126 -14.41 -6.59 -37.66
C GLN A 126 -14.29 -5.53 -36.58
N LEU A 127 -15.20 -4.55 -36.57
CA LEU A 127 -15.25 -3.52 -35.53
C LEU A 127 -15.44 -4.14 -34.14
N PHE A 128 -16.34 -5.13 -34.03
CA PHE A 128 -16.55 -5.90 -32.82
C PHE A 128 -15.29 -6.64 -32.36
N ILE A 129 -14.55 -7.31 -33.26
CA ILE A 129 -13.30 -8.00 -32.92
C ILE A 129 -12.27 -6.99 -32.36
N GLY A 130 -12.16 -5.80 -32.96
CA GLY A 130 -11.30 -4.73 -32.47
C GLY A 130 -11.71 -4.19 -31.09
N GLU A 131 -13.01 -4.03 -30.86
CA GLU A 131 -13.60 -3.68 -29.57
C GLU A 131 -13.23 -4.72 -28.50
N ILE A 132 -13.50 -6.01 -28.76
CA ILE A 132 -13.21 -7.08 -27.80
C ILE A 132 -11.71 -7.16 -27.50
N LYS A 133 -10.83 -7.10 -28.49
CA LYS A 133 -9.37 -7.07 -28.26
C LYS A 133 -8.96 -5.93 -27.33
N THR A 134 -9.62 -4.78 -27.43
CA THR A 134 -9.37 -3.64 -26.55
C THR A 134 -9.87 -3.89 -25.13
N LEU A 135 -11.09 -4.42 -24.98
CA LEU A 135 -11.66 -4.80 -23.69
C LEU A 135 -10.80 -5.84 -22.95
N LEU A 136 -10.25 -6.81 -23.68
CA LEU A 136 -9.43 -7.88 -23.10
C LEU A 136 -8.04 -7.41 -22.66
N LYS A 137 -7.43 -6.43 -23.36
CA LYS A 137 -6.08 -5.95 -23.06
C LYS A 137 -5.98 -5.07 -21.82
N LYS A 138 -7.08 -4.49 -21.30
CA LYS A 138 -7.14 -3.66 -20.06
C LYS A 138 -6.13 -2.49 -19.92
N ASP A 139 -5.32 -2.23 -20.95
CA ASP A 139 -4.22 -1.25 -20.96
C ASP A 139 -4.62 0.15 -21.43
N LYS A 140 -5.86 0.33 -21.91
CA LYS A 140 -6.31 1.61 -22.46
C LYS A 140 -7.43 2.19 -21.62
N ASP A 141 -7.29 3.47 -21.24
CA ASP A 141 -8.31 4.27 -20.55
C ASP A 141 -9.50 4.67 -21.45
N TYR A 142 -9.52 4.18 -22.69
CA TYR A 142 -10.56 4.47 -23.68
C TYR A 142 -11.40 3.23 -23.95
N ILE A 143 -12.73 3.38 -23.78
CA ILE A 143 -13.71 2.40 -24.25
C ILE A 143 -13.96 2.72 -25.73
N TYR A 144 -13.50 1.84 -26.62
CA TYR A 144 -13.91 1.88 -28.02
C TYR A 144 -15.30 1.24 -28.11
N THR A 145 -16.35 2.06 -28.18
CA THR A 145 -17.70 1.55 -28.42
C THR A 145 -17.97 1.58 -29.92
N ARG A 146 -18.36 0.46 -30.50
CA ARG A 146 -18.86 0.43 -31.88
C ARG A 146 -20.02 1.41 -32.04
N SER A 147 -19.87 2.42 -32.89
CA SER A 147 -20.97 3.29 -33.28
C SER A 147 -21.78 2.58 -34.34
N VAL A 148 -22.98 2.11 -33.98
CA VAL A 148 -23.90 1.51 -34.93
C VAL A 148 -24.89 2.56 -35.39
N ASP A 149 -24.89 2.87 -36.68
CA ASP A 149 -25.94 3.67 -37.28
C ASP A 149 -27.23 2.85 -37.39
N LYS A 150 -27.96 2.73 -36.27
CA LYS A 150 -29.18 1.92 -36.13
C LYS A 150 -30.30 2.39 -37.08
N LYS A 151 -30.19 3.57 -37.67
CA LYS A 151 -31.25 4.20 -38.47
C LYS A 151 -31.32 3.74 -39.93
N ASN A 152 -30.28 3.10 -40.45
CA ASN A 152 -30.13 2.92 -41.91
C ASN A 152 -30.39 1.49 -42.44
N PHE A 153 -30.71 0.49 -41.59
CA PHE A 153 -30.99 -0.88 -42.06
C PHE A 153 -32.08 -1.55 -41.21
N ASN A 154 -33.25 -1.78 -41.81
CA ASN A 154 -34.42 -2.37 -41.14
C ASN A 154 -34.66 -3.84 -41.52
N ARG A 155 -33.58 -4.59 -41.79
CA ARG A 155 -33.66 -6.05 -42.01
C ARG A 155 -33.49 -6.77 -40.67
N GLU A 156 -34.42 -7.67 -40.38
CA GLU A 156 -34.43 -8.52 -39.18
C GLU A 156 -33.11 -9.27 -38.96
N ASP A 157 -32.58 -9.91 -40.01
CA ASP A 157 -31.32 -10.67 -39.97
C ASP A 157 -30.15 -9.84 -39.43
N TYR A 158 -30.05 -8.57 -39.86
CA TYR A 158 -29.01 -7.65 -39.40
C TYR A 158 -29.20 -7.26 -37.94
N GLN A 159 -30.43 -6.96 -37.54
CA GLN A 159 -30.76 -6.57 -36.17
C GLN A 159 -30.48 -7.73 -35.20
N LEU A 160 -30.88 -8.95 -35.56
CA LEU A 160 -30.60 -10.14 -34.76
C LEU A 160 -29.09 -10.40 -34.65
N PHE A 161 -28.33 -10.19 -35.74
CA PHE A 161 -26.86 -10.28 -35.70
C PHE A 161 -26.23 -9.26 -34.76
N LEU A 162 -26.66 -7.99 -34.80
CA LEU A 162 -26.19 -6.96 -33.85
C LEU A 162 -26.48 -7.34 -32.40
N ILE A 163 -27.67 -7.88 -32.12
CA ILE A 163 -28.04 -8.35 -30.77
C ILE A 163 -27.13 -9.50 -30.32
N SER A 164 -26.74 -10.39 -31.22
CA SER A 164 -25.79 -11.47 -30.90
C SER A 164 -24.41 -10.94 -30.48
N LEU A 165 -23.94 -9.87 -31.13
CA LEU A 165 -22.71 -9.16 -30.75
C LEU A 165 -22.88 -8.46 -29.39
N ASP A 166 -24.01 -7.78 -29.17
CA ASP A 166 -24.31 -7.08 -27.91
C ASP A 166 -24.32 -8.07 -26.74
N LEU A 167 -24.97 -9.22 -26.92
CA LEU A 167 -25.02 -10.28 -25.92
C LEU A 167 -23.63 -10.84 -25.56
N CYS A 168 -22.72 -10.93 -26.53
CA CYS A 168 -21.33 -11.33 -26.28
C CYS A 168 -20.54 -10.24 -25.53
N THR A 169 -20.76 -8.96 -25.86
CA THR A 169 -20.19 -7.83 -25.09
C THR A 169 -20.66 -7.88 -23.64
N TYR A 170 -21.95 -8.12 -23.39
CA TYR A 170 -22.50 -8.22 -22.03
C TYR A 170 -21.92 -9.38 -21.22
N ASP A 171 -21.66 -10.54 -21.83
CA ASP A 171 -20.98 -11.65 -21.15
C ASP A 171 -19.54 -11.30 -20.75
N ILE A 172 -18.81 -10.59 -21.62
CA ILE A 172 -17.44 -10.13 -21.33
C ILE A 172 -17.44 -9.05 -20.24
N GLN A 173 -18.47 -8.22 -20.20
CA GLN A 173 -18.62 -7.14 -19.23
C GLN A 173 -19.57 -7.50 -18.08
N LEU A 174 -19.78 -8.79 -17.82
CA LEU A 174 -20.75 -9.29 -16.84
C LEU A 174 -20.67 -8.49 -15.53
N SER A 175 -21.80 -7.93 -15.13
CA SER A 175 -21.91 -6.97 -14.03
C SER A 175 -22.98 -7.39 -13.04
N GLU A 176 -22.83 -7.02 -11.77
CA GLU A 176 -23.87 -7.22 -10.75
C GLU A 176 -24.92 -6.11 -10.71
N LYS A 177 -24.77 -5.04 -11.52
CA LYS A 177 -25.70 -3.90 -11.53
C LYS A 177 -27.10 -4.32 -11.98
N LYS A 178 -28.14 -3.67 -11.45
CA LYS A 178 -29.54 -3.95 -11.85
C LYS A 178 -29.80 -3.65 -13.32
N ASP A 179 -29.19 -2.59 -13.85
CA ASP A 179 -29.34 -2.18 -15.25
C ASP A 179 -28.89 -3.30 -16.21
N PHE A 180 -27.85 -4.05 -15.85
CA PHE A 180 -27.41 -5.21 -16.62
C PHE A 180 -28.55 -6.23 -16.79
N ALA A 181 -29.25 -6.59 -15.71
CA ALA A 181 -30.35 -7.54 -15.79
C ALA A 181 -31.52 -7.02 -16.60
N SER A 182 -31.88 -5.74 -16.45
CA SER A 182 -32.94 -5.09 -17.23
C SER A 182 -32.64 -5.11 -18.72
N GLU A 183 -31.40 -4.80 -19.11
CA GLU A 183 -30.95 -4.83 -20.51
C GLU A 183 -30.99 -6.24 -21.11
N ILE A 184 -30.52 -7.26 -20.38
CA ILE A 184 -30.59 -8.65 -20.86
C ILE A 184 -32.04 -9.13 -20.99
N GLN A 185 -32.93 -8.75 -20.08
CA GLN A 185 -34.36 -9.06 -20.20
C GLN A 185 -35.00 -8.39 -21.41
N TYR A 186 -34.65 -7.12 -21.69
CA TYR A 186 -35.08 -6.43 -22.90
C TYR A 186 -34.59 -7.16 -24.16
N ILE A 187 -33.32 -7.59 -24.17
CA ILE A 187 -32.75 -8.40 -25.26
C ILE A 187 -33.52 -9.70 -25.46
N ILE A 188 -33.87 -10.43 -24.39
CA ILE A 188 -34.67 -11.66 -24.49
C ILE A 188 -36.01 -11.38 -25.17
N LYS A 189 -36.75 -10.36 -24.70
CA LYS A 189 -38.04 -9.97 -25.29
C LYS A 189 -37.88 -9.62 -26.77
N LEU A 190 -36.82 -8.90 -27.12
CA LEU A 190 -36.54 -8.51 -28.50
C LEU A 190 -36.24 -9.73 -29.39
N ILE A 191 -35.42 -10.69 -28.91
CA ILE A 191 -35.11 -11.94 -29.62
C ILE A 191 -36.40 -12.73 -29.91
N GLU A 192 -37.33 -12.77 -28.95
CA GLU A 192 -38.60 -13.49 -29.07
C GLU A 192 -39.55 -12.88 -30.11
N THR A 193 -39.40 -11.58 -30.45
CA THR A 193 -40.24 -10.92 -31.47
C THR A 193 -39.85 -11.21 -32.92
N PHE A 194 -38.62 -11.68 -33.15
CA PHE A 194 -38.15 -11.97 -34.51
C PHE A 194 -38.71 -13.30 -35.04
N SER A 195 -38.78 -13.46 -36.36
CA SER A 195 -39.21 -14.67 -37.07
C SER A 195 -38.33 -15.88 -36.76
N ASP A 196 -38.80 -17.07 -37.12
CA ASP A 196 -38.11 -18.34 -36.87
C ASP A 196 -37.10 -18.73 -37.96
N LYS A 197 -36.79 -17.81 -38.90
CA LYS A 197 -35.80 -18.02 -39.97
C LYS A 197 -34.45 -18.50 -39.44
N TYR A 198 -34.03 -18.01 -38.27
CA TYR A 198 -32.80 -18.39 -37.57
C TYR A 198 -33.10 -18.97 -36.18
N SER A 199 -34.06 -19.89 -36.09
CA SER A 199 -34.51 -20.51 -34.83
C SER A 199 -33.38 -21.10 -33.99
N GLU A 200 -32.43 -21.81 -34.60
CA GLU A 200 -31.25 -22.37 -33.89
C GLU A 200 -30.38 -21.26 -33.26
N SER A 201 -30.09 -20.20 -34.01
CA SER A 201 -29.32 -19.05 -33.50
C SER A 201 -30.06 -18.34 -32.37
N LYS A 202 -31.38 -18.14 -32.53
CA LYS A 202 -32.25 -17.57 -31.48
C LYS A 202 -32.22 -18.41 -30.21
N GLU A 203 -32.33 -19.73 -30.33
CA GLU A 203 -32.25 -20.65 -29.19
C GLU A 203 -30.93 -20.51 -28.45
N LYS A 204 -29.79 -20.52 -29.17
CA LYS A 204 -28.46 -20.33 -28.59
C LYS A 204 -28.33 -18.98 -27.87
N MET A 205 -28.84 -17.90 -28.48
CA MET A 205 -28.86 -16.56 -27.88
C MET A 205 -29.71 -16.53 -26.59
N LEU A 206 -30.90 -17.14 -26.62
CA LEU A 206 -31.77 -17.23 -25.45
C LEU A 206 -31.12 -18.05 -24.33
N LYS A 207 -30.54 -19.22 -24.63
CA LYS A 207 -29.80 -20.04 -23.66
C LYS A 207 -28.71 -19.22 -22.97
N LYS A 208 -27.88 -18.53 -23.76
CA LYS A 208 -26.82 -17.63 -23.27
C LYS A 208 -27.38 -16.52 -22.39
N ALA A 209 -28.40 -15.78 -22.84
CA ALA A 209 -29.00 -14.68 -22.09
C ALA A 209 -29.60 -15.13 -20.75
N ASN A 210 -30.34 -16.24 -20.74
CA ASN A 210 -30.90 -16.81 -19.51
C ASN A 210 -29.79 -17.26 -18.54
N PHE A 211 -28.68 -17.79 -19.05
CA PHE A 211 -27.53 -18.14 -18.20
C PHE A 211 -26.85 -16.91 -17.58
N LEU A 212 -26.71 -15.81 -18.33
CA LEU A 212 -26.19 -14.56 -17.78
C LEU A 212 -27.10 -14.01 -16.67
N LEU A 213 -28.43 -14.08 -16.85
CA LEU A 213 -29.40 -13.70 -15.81
C LEU A 213 -29.35 -14.62 -14.59
N PHE A 214 -29.19 -15.94 -14.79
CA PHE A 214 -28.94 -16.88 -13.70
C PHE A 214 -27.71 -16.49 -12.89
N LYS A 215 -26.57 -16.20 -13.54
CA LYS A 215 -25.34 -15.81 -12.85
C LYS A 215 -25.48 -14.48 -12.12
N TRP A 216 -26.17 -13.52 -12.71
CA TRP A 216 -26.50 -12.26 -12.06
C TRP A 216 -27.34 -12.48 -10.81
N GLN A 217 -28.41 -13.29 -10.91
CA GLN A 217 -29.29 -13.65 -9.81
C GLN A 217 -28.50 -14.32 -8.68
N LYS A 218 -27.60 -15.26 -9.00
CA LYS A 218 -26.75 -15.91 -7.99
C LYS A 218 -25.83 -14.94 -7.27
N ARG A 219 -25.23 -13.98 -7.98
CA ARG A 219 -24.43 -12.93 -7.32
C ARG A 219 -25.29 -12.06 -6.39
N ALA A 220 -26.50 -11.72 -6.81
CA ALA A 220 -27.42 -10.94 -5.98
C ALA A 220 -27.83 -11.66 -4.69
N GLU A 221 -28.10 -12.97 -4.78
CA GLU A 221 -28.38 -13.85 -3.62
C GLU A 221 -27.22 -13.83 -2.62
N ILE A 222 -25.99 -14.03 -3.09
CA ILE A 222 -24.77 -13.99 -2.25
C ILE A 222 -24.62 -12.64 -1.55
N ASN A 223 -24.90 -11.54 -2.27
CA ASN A 223 -24.80 -10.20 -1.74
C ASN A 223 -25.98 -9.81 -0.83
N LYS A 224 -26.92 -10.73 -0.55
CA LYS A 224 -28.15 -10.49 0.23
C LYS A 224 -28.93 -9.27 -0.28
N GLN A 225 -28.89 -9.04 -1.58
CA GLN A 225 -29.66 -7.96 -2.20
C GLN A 225 -31.13 -8.38 -2.22
N ASN A 226 -32.03 -7.52 -1.77
CA ASN A 226 -33.47 -7.71 -1.95
C ASN A 226 -33.81 -7.51 -3.43
N ILE A 227 -33.48 -8.51 -4.24
CA ILE A 227 -33.89 -8.57 -5.62
C ILE A 227 -35.10 -9.46 -5.63
N ILE A 228 -36.27 -8.86 -5.51
CA ILE A 228 -37.47 -9.47 -6.03
C ILE A 228 -37.34 -9.29 -7.55
N PRO A 229 -37.13 -10.36 -8.35
CA PRO A 229 -37.22 -10.24 -9.80
C PRO A 229 -38.66 -9.88 -10.13
N ILE A 230 -38.92 -8.59 -10.29
CA ILE A 230 -40.20 -8.08 -10.76
C ILE A 230 -40.12 -8.13 -12.27
N ILE A 231 -40.75 -9.14 -12.87
CA ILE A 231 -40.94 -9.23 -14.32
C ILE A 231 -42.38 -8.78 -14.59
N ASP A 232 -42.55 -7.68 -15.34
CA ASP A 232 -43.85 -7.12 -15.72
C ASP A 232 -44.81 -6.91 -14.54
N GLY A 233 -44.29 -6.43 -13.41
CA GLY A 233 -45.06 -6.15 -12.20
C GLY A 233 -45.41 -7.38 -11.35
N LYS A 234 -44.95 -8.58 -11.73
CA LYS A 234 -45.15 -9.82 -10.97
C LYS A 234 -43.84 -10.32 -10.37
N GLN A 235 -43.91 -10.79 -9.13
CA GLN A 235 -42.84 -11.54 -8.47
C GLN A 235 -42.70 -12.90 -9.16
N VAL A 236 -41.51 -13.21 -9.66
CA VAL A 236 -41.23 -14.49 -10.31
C VAL A 236 -40.60 -15.45 -9.31
N ASP A 237 -41.36 -16.46 -8.89
CA ASP A 237 -40.90 -17.57 -8.03
C ASP A 237 -40.06 -18.61 -8.80
N ASP A 238 -40.17 -18.65 -10.14
CA ASP A 238 -39.46 -19.60 -11.00
C ASP A 238 -38.19 -18.98 -11.62
N THR A 239 -37.13 -19.09 -10.83
CA THR A 239 -35.74 -18.65 -11.04
C THR A 239 -35.16 -19.05 -12.41
N PHE A 240 -34.38 -18.17 -13.03
CA PHE A 240 -33.62 -18.45 -14.26
C PHE A 240 -32.83 -19.78 -14.20
N GLU A 241 -32.46 -20.21 -12.99
CA GLU A 241 -31.89 -21.53 -12.70
C GLU A 241 -32.71 -22.70 -13.27
N LYS A 242 -34.02 -22.79 -13.00
CA LYS A 242 -34.87 -23.88 -13.51
C LYS A 242 -34.87 -23.93 -15.03
N LYS A 243 -34.88 -22.75 -15.66
CA LYS A 243 -34.82 -22.60 -17.11
C LYS A 243 -33.47 -23.04 -17.68
N VAL A 244 -32.36 -22.73 -17.00
CA VAL A 244 -31.03 -23.21 -17.41
C VAL A 244 -30.90 -24.72 -17.23
N LEU A 245 -31.40 -25.26 -16.11
CA LEU A 245 -31.37 -26.70 -15.82
C LEU A 245 -32.13 -27.54 -16.86
N SER A 246 -33.12 -26.98 -17.55
CA SER A 246 -33.88 -27.70 -18.58
C SER A 246 -33.14 -27.82 -19.93
N TYR A 247 -32.03 -27.11 -20.13
CA TYR A 247 -31.32 -27.07 -21.42
C TYR A 247 -30.43 -28.28 -21.72
N GLY A 248 -30.15 -29.15 -20.74
CA GLY A 248 -29.34 -30.35 -20.96
C GLY A 248 -28.40 -30.66 -19.81
N GLU A 249 -27.55 -31.68 -19.99
CA GLU A 249 -26.60 -32.13 -18.97
C GLU A 249 -25.43 -31.15 -18.77
N ASP A 250 -24.87 -30.61 -19.86
CA ASP A 250 -23.77 -29.63 -19.80
C ASP A 250 -24.15 -28.38 -18.98
N TRP A 251 -25.38 -27.87 -19.20
CA TRP A 251 -25.94 -26.75 -18.45
C TRP A 251 -26.23 -27.10 -16.98
N ARG A 252 -26.69 -28.32 -16.70
CA ARG A 252 -26.88 -28.79 -15.32
C ARG A 252 -25.56 -28.88 -14.56
N ASN A 253 -24.53 -29.42 -15.19
CA ASN A 253 -23.20 -29.58 -14.60
C ASN A 253 -22.57 -28.22 -14.22
N ILE A 254 -22.71 -27.20 -15.07
CA ILE A 254 -22.17 -25.87 -14.77
C ILE A 254 -22.96 -25.16 -13.66
N VAL A 255 -24.30 -25.30 -13.65
CA VAL A 255 -25.17 -24.73 -12.60
C VAL A 255 -24.87 -25.38 -11.26
N GLU A 256 -24.78 -26.70 -11.20
CA GLU A 256 -24.44 -27.45 -9.99
C GLU A 256 -23.06 -27.02 -9.46
N TYR A 257 -22.07 -26.90 -10.33
CA TYR A 257 -20.75 -26.42 -9.94
C TYR A 257 -20.80 -25.00 -9.34
N ILE A 258 -21.54 -24.08 -9.95
CA ILE A 258 -21.72 -22.70 -9.45
C ILE A 258 -22.38 -22.72 -8.06
N ASN A 259 -23.50 -23.43 -7.92
CA ASN A 259 -24.23 -23.51 -6.67
C ASN A 259 -23.35 -24.08 -5.54
N ASN A 260 -22.64 -25.17 -5.83
CA ASN A 260 -21.74 -25.83 -4.87
C ASN A 260 -20.53 -24.97 -4.46
N HIS A 261 -20.08 -24.07 -5.35
CA HIS A 261 -18.90 -23.25 -5.09
C HIS A 261 -19.21 -21.95 -4.34
N TYR A 262 -20.44 -21.45 -4.43
CA TYR A 262 -20.79 -20.10 -3.95
C TYR A 262 -21.89 -20.05 -2.87
N LEU A 263 -22.62 -21.15 -2.59
CA LEU A 263 -23.72 -21.18 -1.61
C LEU A 263 -23.37 -21.92 -0.30
N ASP A 264 -24.29 -21.87 0.66
CA ASP A 264 -24.19 -22.54 1.96
C ASP A 264 -23.89 -24.04 1.81
N ASN A 265 -22.96 -24.56 2.62
CA ASN A 265 -22.33 -25.89 2.51
C ASN A 265 -21.19 -26.03 1.49
N LYS A 266 -20.70 -24.94 0.91
CA LYS A 266 -19.49 -24.90 0.04
C LYS A 266 -18.36 -25.81 0.53
N ASN A 267 -18.04 -25.81 1.83
CA ASN A 267 -16.91 -26.60 2.34
C ASN A 267 -17.11 -28.12 2.18
N TYR A 268 -18.35 -28.62 2.34
CA TYR A 268 -18.67 -30.02 2.11
C TYR A 268 -18.49 -30.39 0.64
N TYR A 269 -19.02 -29.56 -0.27
CA TYR A 269 -18.91 -29.79 -1.70
C TYR A 269 -17.48 -29.66 -2.22
N LEU A 270 -16.70 -28.69 -1.73
CA LEU A 270 -15.28 -28.58 -2.05
C LEU A 270 -14.53 -29.86 -1.69
N LYS A 271 -14.77 -30.41 -0.49
CA LYS A 271 -14.18 -31.70 -0.07
C LYS A 271 -14.62 -32.83 -0.98
N LYS A 272 -15.92 -32.95 -1.25
CA LYS A 272 -16.48 -34.00 -2.11
C LYS A 272 -15.87 -33.95 -3.52
N SER A 273 -15.95 -32.80 -4.19
CA SER A 273 -15.42 -32.62 -5.54
C SER A 273 -13.90 -32.81 -5.60
N PHE A 274 -13.17 -32.45 -4.55
CA PHE A 274 -11.75 -32.72 -4.45
C PHE A 274 -11.45 -34.23 -4.34
N CYS A 275 -12.20 -34.98 -3.52
CA CYS A 275 -12.05 -36.43 -3.40
C CYS A 275 -12.41 -37.18 -4.69
N GLU A 276 -13.39 -36.67 -5.45
CA GLU A 276 -13.80 -37.23 -6.74
C GLU A 276 -12.78 -36.96 -7.86
N LEU A 277 -11.92 -35.94 -7.68
CA LEU A 277 -10.82 -35.61 -8.59
C LEU A 277 -9.68 -36.62 -8.48
N ASN A 278 -9.87 -37.76 -9.15
CA ASN A 278 -8.86 -38.81 -9.27
C ASN A 278 -7.92 -38.56 -10.45
N LYS A 279 -7.11 -37.49 -10.43
CA LYS A 279 -6.00 -37.37 -11.40
C LYS A 279 -4.65 -37.13 -10.69
N PRO A 280 -3.61 -37.91 -11.01
CA PRO A 280 -2.36 -37.90 -10.26
C PRO A 280 -1.39 -36.77 -10.63
N LEU A 281 -1.64 -36.02 -11.71
CA LEU A 281 -0.71 -35.02 -12.27
C LEU A 281 -1.44 -33.74 -12.69
N PHE A 282 -0.90 -32.58 -12.27
CA PHE A 282 -1.39 -31.24 -12.60
C PHE A 282 -1.49 -30.98 -14.11
N GLU A 283 -0.67 -31.64 -14.94
CA GLU A 283 -0.69 -31.51 -16.40
C GLU A 283 -2.04 -31.93 -17.03
N LYS A 284 -2.85 -32.72 -16.33
CA LYS A 284 -4.19 -33.15 -16.78
C LYS A 284 -5.32 -32.30 -16.18
N TYR A 285 -4.99 -31.25 -15.44
CA TYR A 285 -5.98 -30.41 -14.78
C TYR A 285 -6.50 -29.35 -15.73
N THR A 286 -7.81 -29.22 -15.73
CA THR A 286 -8.50 -28.06 -16.31
C THR A 286 -8.27 -26.83 -15.42
N CYS A 287 -8.47 -25.63 -15.95
CA CYS A 287 -8.49 -24.41 -15.14
C CYS A 287 -9.55 -24.51 -14.02
N ARG A 288 -10.69 -25.14 -14.29
CA ARG A 288 -11.68 -25.46 -13.24
C ARG A 288 -11.09 -26.32 -12.12
N ASP A 289 -10.33 -27.38 -12.45
CA ASP A 289 -9.69 -28.25 -11.47
C ASP A 289 -8.65 -27.48 -10.65
N ILE A 290 -7.82 -26.65 -11.30
CA ILE A 290 -6.82 -25.80 -10.63
C ILE A 290 -7.51 -24.83 -9.66
N HIS A 291 -8.59 -24.18 -10.08
CA HIS A 291 -9.39 -23.32 -9.22
C HIS A 291 -9.89 -24.06 -7.97
N LEU A 292 -10.48 -25.25 -8.15
CA LEU A 292 -10.93 -26.10 -7.05
C LEU A 292 -9.77 -26.45 -6.09
N TYR A 293 -8.61 -26.82 -6.61
CA TYR A 293 -7.42 -27.13 -5.82
C TYR A 293 -6.94 -25.93 -4.99
N ILE A 294 -6.84 -24.74 -5.58
CA ILE A 294 -6.49 -23.51 -4.86
C ILE A 294 -7.48 -23.26 -3.71
N LYS A 295 -8.78 -23.37 -3.99
CA LYS A 295 -9.83 -23.14 -3.00
C LYS A 295 -9.83 -24.18 -1.88
N TYR A 296 -9.57 -25.45 -2.19
CA TYR A 296 -9.45 -26.51 -1.21
C TYR A 296 -8.27 -26.27 -0.26
N TYR A 297 -7.06 -26.06 -0.80
CA TYR A 297 -5.87 -25.87 0.03
C TYR A 297 -5.85 -24.52 0.76
N LYS A 298 -6.59 -23.51 0.29
CA LYS A 298 -6.78 -22.26 1.03
C LYS A 298 -7.84 -22.37 2.12
N ASP A 299 -9.05 -22.82 1.77
CA ASP A 299 -10.22 -22.66 2.64
C ASP A 299 -10.47 -23.91 3.53
N ILE A 300 -9.95 -25.09 3.15
CA ILE A 300 -10.22 -26.38 3.83
C ILE A 300 -8.99 -26.94 4.54
N ASP A 301 -7.95 -27.31 3.78
CA ASP A 301 -6.75 -27.97 4.31
C ASP A 301 -5.73 -26.97 4.88
N ARG A 302 -5.78 -25.72 4.39
CA ARG A 302 -4.92 -24.60 4.83
C ARG A 302 -3.42 -24.92 4.68
N ASN A 303 -3.02 -25.36 3.49
CA ASN A 303 -1.67 -25.85 3.22
C ASN A 303 -0.88 -24.93 2.26
N LEU A 304 0.05 -24.15 2.82
CA LEU A 304 0.89 -23.22 2.06
C LEU A 304 1.80 -23.93 1.06
N GLN A 305 2.38 -25.08 1.41
CA GLN A 305 3.29 -25.82 0.53
C GLN A 305 2.56 -26.31 -0.72
N LYS A 306 1.32 -26.78 -0.57
CA LYS A 306 0.49 -27.20 -1.71
C LYS A 306 0.08 -26.03 -2.59
N LEU A 307 -0.14 -24.85 -2.02
CA LEU A 307 -0.35 -23.63 -2.80
C LEU A 307 0.91 -23.22 -3.56
N ASP A 308 2.09 -23.36 -2.96
CA ASP A 308 3.38 -23.09 -3.60
C ASP A 308 3.62 -24.05 -4.79
N GLU A 309 3.30 -25.34 -4.66
CA GLU A 309 3.35 -26.31 -5.79
C GLU A 309 2.45 -25.88 -6.96
N ILE A 310 1.23 -25.38 -6.68
CA ILE A 310 0.31 -24.89 -7.73
C ILE A 310 0.86 -23.62 -8.39
N ILE A 311 1.47 -22.73 -7.59
CA ILE A 311 2.10 -21.49 -8.07
C ILE A 311 3.26 -21.81 -9.02
N ASP A 312 4.11 -22.79 -8.69
CA ASP A 312 5.22 -23.23 -9.52
C ASP A 312 4.74 -23.84 -10.84
N PHE A 313 3.70 -24.68 -10.79
CA PHE A 313 3.06 -25.21 -11.98
C PHE A 313 2.53 -24.08 -12.89
N LEU A 314 1.77 -23.14 -12.33
CA LEU A 314 1.24 -22.00 -13.10
C LEU A 314 2.35 -21.08 -13.61
N ALA A 315 3.45 -20.92 -12.87
CA ALA A 315 4.61 -20.14 -13.28
C ALA A 315 5.23 -20.70 -14.57
N SER A 316 5.34 -22.03 -14.68
CA SER A 316 5.85 -22.70 -15.89
C SER A 316 4.96 -22.49 -17.12
N LYS A 317 3.67 -22.18 -16.91
CA LYS A 317 2.64 -22.02 -17.95
C LYS A 317 2.36 -20.58 -18.35
N LYS A 318 2.92 -19.58 -17.65
CA LYS A 318 2.65 -18.15 -17.88
C LYS A 318 2.91 -17.68 -19.31
N SER A 319 3.91 -18.25 -19.98
CA SER A 319 4.26 -17.89 -21.36
C SER A 319 3.30 -18.47 -22.39
N GLU A 320 2.47 -19.46 -22.03
CA GLU A 320 1.54 -20.10 -22.95
C GLU A 320 0.31 -19.23 -23.22
N SER A 321 -0.17 -18.46 -22.23
CA SER A 321 -1.26 -17.50 -22.42
C SER A 321 -1.38 -16.49 -21.27
N ASP A 322 -2.01 -15.35 -21.56
CA ASP A 322 -2.39 -14.36 -20.54
C ASP A 322 -3.32 -14.94 -19.47
N ILE A 323 -4.11 -15.98 -19.81
CA ILE A 323 -5.00 -16.68 -18.87
C ILE A 323 -4.20 -17.33 -17.74
N PHE A 324 -3.08 -17.98 -18.05
CA PHE A 324 -2.22 -18.58 -17.01
C PHE A 324 -1.51 -17.52 -16.17
N SER A 325 -1.24 -16.34 -16.72
CA SER A 325 -0.74 -15.21 -15.93
C SER A 325 -1.77 -14.70 -14.92
N ILE A 326 -3.04 -14.57 -15.32
CA ILE A 326 -4.14 -14.21 -14.40
C ILE A 326 -4.35 -15.29 -13.34
N ASN A 327 -4.36 -16.57 -13.74
CA ASN A 327 -4.55 -17.68 -12.82
C ASN A 327 -3.38 -17.81 -11.83
N TYR A 328 -2.16 -17.52 -12.27
CA TYR A 328 -0.99 -17.43 -11.39
C TYR A 328 -1.16 -16.31 -10.35
N ALA A 329 -1.55 -15.11 -10.78
CA ALA A 329 -1.79 -13.99 -9.86
C ALA A 329 -2.88 -14.35 -8.82
N TYR A 330 -3.95 -15.02 -9.26
CA TYR A 330 -4.97 -15.55 -8.36
C TYR A 330 -4.40 -16.52 -7.33
N ALA A 331 -3.57 -17.48 -7.73
CA ALA A 331 -2.96 -18.45 -6.83
C ALA A 331 -2.05 -17.76 -5.79
N VAL A 332 -1.19 -16.84 -6.24
CA VAL A 332 -0.32 -16.03 -5.36
C VAL A 332 -1.15 -15.23 -4.35
N ASN A 333 -2.23 -14.60 -4.79
CA ASN A 333 -3.13 -13.82 -3.91
C ASN A 333 -3.81 -14.69 -2.85
N ASN A 334 -4.22 -15.92 -3.21
CA ASN A 334 -4.81 -16.87 -2.28
C ASN A 334 -3.79 -17.39 -1.26
N ARG A 335 -2.56 -17.69 -1.71
CA ARG A 335 -1.44 -18.08 -0.84
C ARG A 335 -1.06 -16.97 0.14
N PHE A 336 -0.96 -15.74 -0.35
CA PHE A 336 -0.71 -14.56 0.49
C PHE A 336 -1.82 -14.37 1.53
N SER A 337 -3.08 -14.50 1.13
CA SER A 337 -4.21 -14.40 2.07
C SER A 337 -4.10 -15.41 3.22
N LEU A 338 -3.75 -16.66 2.91
CA LEU A 338 -3.58 -17.70 3.94
C LEU A 338 -2.39 -17.39 4.87
N PHE A 339 -1.26 -16.95 4.30
CA PHE A 339 -0.08 -16.54 5.09
C PHE A 339 -0.39 -15.43 6.11
N LEU A 340 -1.22 -14.46 5.74
CA LEU A 340 -1.61 -13.35 6.63
C LEU A 340 -2.49 -13.79 7.80
N GLU A 341 -3.17 -14.92 7.72
CA GLU A 341 -3.99 -15.43 8.84
C GLU A 341 -3.10 -15.86 10.02
N GLU A 342 -1.89 -16.38 9.74
CA GLU A 342 -0.97 -16.92 10.77
C GLU A 342 0.14 -15.94 11.18
N CYS A 343 0.48 -14.96 10.33
CA CYS A 343 1.57 -14.02 10.60
C CYS A 343 1.12 -12.83 11.45
N SER A 344 1.81 -12.52 12.54
CA SER A 344 1.59 -11.35 13.40
C SER A 344 2.71 -10.30 13.33
N ASP A 345 3.77 -10.58 12.55
CA ASP A 345 4.93 -9.71 12.43
C ASP A 345 4.78 -8.73 11.25
N LYS A 346 4.70 -7.43 11.54
CA LYS A 346 4.54 -6.36 10.54
C LYS A 346 5.64 -6.34 9.46
N ASN A 347 6.89 -6.69 9.82
CA ASN A 347 8.01 -6.68 8.88
C ASN A 347 7.94 -7.89 7.96
N LYS A 348 7.68 -9.09 8.51
CA LYS A 348 7.47 -10.29 7.68
C LYS A 348 6.28 -10.13 6.73
N VAL A 349 5.18 -9.54 7.20
CA VAL A 349 4.02 -9.20 6.36
C VAL A 349 4.42 -8.27 5.21
N TYR A 350 5.23 -7.25 5.49
CA TYR A 350 5.72 -6.35 4.45
C TYR A 350 6.66 -7.03 3.45
N ASP A 351 7.58 -7.86 3.92
CA ASP A 351 8.54 -8.56 3.05
C ASP A 351 7.82 -9.55 2.12
N GLU A 352 6.86 -10.32 2.64
CA GLU A 352 6.01 -11.20 1.85
C GLU A 352 5.18 -10.42 0.84
N TYR A 353 4.60 -9.28 1.26
CA TYR A 353 3.86 -8.40 0.35
C TYR A 353 4.74 -7.88 -0.80
N GLN A 354 5.98 -7.49 -0.54
CA GLN A 354 6.91 -7.07 -1.58
C GLN A 354 7.28 -8.22 -2.53
N ASP A 355 7.39 -9.45 -2.03
CA ASP A 355 7.60 -10.63 -2.87
C ASP A 355 6.39 -10.90 -3.79
N VAL A 356 5.17 -10.81 -3.25
CA VAL A 356 3.93 -10.89 -4.05
C VAL A 356 3.92 -9.83 -5.16
N LYS A 357 4.25 -8.57 -4.86
CA LYS A 357 4.35 -7.52 -5.88
C LYS A 357 5.37 -7.83 -6.96
N LYS A 358 6.54 -8.39 -6.59
CA LYS A 358 7.57 -8.79 -7.56
C LYS A 358 7.07 -9.93 -8.46
N LYS A 359 6.38 -10.91 -7.90
CA LYS A 359 5.82 -12.07 -8.60
C LYS A 359 4.72 -11.70 -9.60
N VAL A 360 3.92 -10.67 -9.28
CA VAL A 360 2.73 -10.24 -10.03
C VAL A 360 2.96 -8.91 -10.78
N LYS A 361 4.23 -8.53 -11.02
CA LYS A 361 4.70 -7.25 -11.57
C LYS A 361 4.00 -6.68 -12.83
N LYS A 362 3.21 -7.46 -13.56
CA LYS A 362 2.43 -7.00 -14.71
C LYS A 362 1.03 -6.50 -14.34
N GLU A 363 0.59 -6.63 -13.09
CA GLU A 363 -0.74 -6.20 -12.63
C GLU A 363 -0.66 -5.08 -11.58
N ASP A 364 -0.09 -3.93 -11.95
CA ASP A 364 0.05 -2.78 -11.03
C ASP A 364 -1.29 -2.26 -10.47
N LYS A 365 -2.41 -2.66 -11.10
CA LYS A 365 -3.79 -2.32 -10.73
C LYS A 365 -4.46 -3.37 -9.83
N ASN A 366 -3.75 -4.43 -9.42
CA ASN A 366 -4.29 -5.47 -8.54
C ASN A 366 -4.42 -4.96 -7.10
N TYR A 367 -5.63 -4.53 -6.73
CA TYR A 367 -5.91 -3.99 -5.40
C TYR A 367 -5.97 -5.05 -4.29
N PHE A 368 -6.13 -6.34 -4.62
CA PHE A 368 -6.47 -7.34 -3.61
C PHE A 368 -5.32 -7.60 -2.62
N PRO A 369 -4.06 -7.82 -3.04
CA PRO A 369 -2.93 -7.92 -2.12
C PRO A 369 -2.70 -6.64 -1.32
N GLN A 370 -2.93 -5.47 -1.94
CA GLN A 370 -2.83 -4.17 -1.26
C GLN A 370 -3.84 -4.07 -0.12
N TYR A 371 -5.11 -4.35 -0.42
CA TYR A 371 -6.20 -4.40 0.56
C TYR A 371 -5.84 -5.33 1.73
N LYS A 372 -5.40 -6.56 1.43
CA LYS A 372 -5.03 -7.55 2.45
C LYS A 372 -3.83 -7.14 3.30
N PHE A 373 -2.81 -6.56 2.69
CA PHE A 373 -1.65 -6.01 3.40
C PHE A 373 -2.09 -4.89 4.36
N ILE A 374 -2.84 -3.90 3.86
CA ILE A 374 -3.29 -2.75 4.66
C ILE A 374 -4.16 -3.21 5.84
N GLU A 375 -5.17 -4.04 5.56
CA GLU A 375 -6.07 -4.62 6.57
C GLU A 375 -5.28 -5.29 7.70
N LYS A 376 -4.34 -6.17 7.34
CA LYS A 376 -3.55 -6.91 8.33
C LYS A 376 -2.61 -6.02 9.13
N ILE A 377 -1.96 -5.04 8.48
CA ILE A 377 -1.06 -4.12 9.17
C ILE A 377 -1.83 -3.23 10.15
N ILE A 378 -2.99 -2.70 9.75
CA ILE A 378 -3.82 -1.89 10.65
C ILE A 378 -4.21 -2.72 11.89
N LEU A 379 -4.62 -3.98 11.69
CA LEU A 379 -4.93 -4.89 12.80
C LEU A 379 -3.73 -5.09 13.74
N ILE A 380 -2.55 -5.41 13.20
CA ILE A 380 -1.32 -5.61 14.01
C ILE A 380 -0.95 -4.34 14.80
N ILE A 381 -1.08 -3.17 14.17
CA ILE A 381 -0.74 -1.90 14.84
C ILE A 381 -1.76 -1.58 15.93
N ASN A 382 -3.06 -1.72 15.65
CA ASN A 382 -4.11 -1.47 16.63
C ASN A 382 -4.01 -2.41 17.84
N GLU A 383 -3.70 -3.69 17.62
CA GLU A 383 -3.43 -4.64 18.71
C GLU A 383 -2.26 -4.16 19.59
N LYS A 384 -1.17 -3.67 18.99
CA LYS A 384 -0.03 -3.10 19.74
C LYS A 384 -0.41 -1.82 20.49
N LEU A 385 -1.21 -0.96 19.89
CA LEU A 385 -1.66 0.29 20.51
C LEU A 385 -2.65 0.06 21.66
N SER A 386 -3.33 -1.09 21.69
CA SER A 386 -4.23 -1.47 22.79
C SER A 386 -3.52 -1.93 24.06
N ILE A 387 -2.20 -2.17 24.01
CA ILE A 387 -1.40 -2.57 25.17
C ILE A 387 -1.24 -1.37 26.11
N GLU A 388 -1.60 -1.52 27.39
CA GLU A 388 -1.63 -0.45 28.39
C GLU A 388 -0.28 0.29 28.59
N GLN A 389 0.84 -0.38 28.27
CA GLN A 389 2.19 0.15 28.46
C GLN A 389 3.04 0.00 27.19
N ILE A 390 2.68 0.71 26.12
CA ILE A 390 3.52 0.79 24.93
C ILE A 390 4.75 1.67 25.19
N SER A 391 5.93 1.20 24.78
CA SER A 391 7.18 1.95 24.96
C SER A 391 7.32 3.08 23.94
N LEU A 392 8.19 4.03 24.28
CA LEU A 392 8.51 5.20 23.48
C LEU A 392 9.19 4.84 22.16
N GLU A 393 10.09 3.86 22.21
CA GLU A 393 10.78 3.28 21.06
C GLU A 393 9.81 2.56 20.13
N GLU A 394 8.84 1.82 20.67
CA GLU A 394 7.81 1.15 19.87
C GLU A 394 6.89 2.15 19.14
N ILE A 395 6.49 3.25 19.80
CA ILE A 395 5.70 4.31 19.14
C ILE A 395 6.49 4.89 17.94
N LYS A 396 7.80 5.13 18.09
CA LYS A 396 8.65 5.66 17.00
C LYS A 396 8.79 4.65 15.86
N ASP A 397 9.02 3.38 16.18
CA ASP A 397 9.12 2.30 15.21
C ASP A 397 7.80 2.08 14.44
N LEU A 398 6.64 2.26 15.10
CA LEU A 398 5.33 2.24 14.45
C LEU A 398 5.12 3.45 13.54
N ASP A 399 5.42 4.68 13.99
CA ASP A 399 5.30 5.89 13.17
C ASP A 399 6.18 5.83 11.91
N LEU A 400 7.41 5.36 12.05
CA LEU A 400 8.34 5.19 10.93
C LEU A 400 7.82 4.14 9.95
N PHE A 401 7.34 2.99 10.44
CA PHE A 401 6.73 1.96 9.59
C PHE A 401 5.49 2.49 8.85
N ILE A 402 4.62 3.24 9.53
CA ILE A 402 3.41 3.81 8.90
C ILE A 402 3.81 4.74 7.76
N LYS A 403 4.76 5.65 7.98
CA LYS A 403 5.18 6.64 6.97
C LYS A 403 5.92 6.02 5.79
N GLU A 404 6.86 5.12 6.07
CA GLU A 404 7.75 4.60 5.03
C GLU A 404 7.14 3.43 4.25
N LYS A 405 6.27 2.63 4.89
CA LYS A 405 5.75 1.38 4.31
C LYS A 405 4.25 1.40 4.07
N LEU A 406 3.44 1.82 5.05
CA LEU A 406 1.97 1.75 4.95
C LEU A 406 1.37 2.87 4.08
N GLU A 407 1.73 4.12 4.35
CA GLU A 407 1.15 5.31 3.69
C GLU A 407 1.36 5.31 2.16
N PRO A 408 2.54 4.96 1.61
CA PRO A 408 2.73 4.89 0.16
C PRO A 408 1.83 3.85 -0.51
N GLU A 409 1.62 2.71 0.14
CA GLU A 409 0.79 1.62 -0.38
C GLU A 409 -0.70 1.95 -0.24
N TYR A 410 -1.12 2.62 0.84
CA TYR A 410 -2.48 3.15 0.98
C TYR A 410 -2.84 4.16 -0.12
N LYS A 411 -1.92 5.09 -0.44
CA LYS A 411 -2.13 6.06 -1.53
C LYS A 411 -2.33 5.37 -2.89
N LYS A 412 -1.52 4.33 -3.17
CA LYS A 412 -1.68 3.52 -4.39
C LYS A 412 -2.98 2.72 -4.40
N TYR A 413 -3.34 2.13 -3.25
CA TYR A 413 -4.58 1.40 -3.08
C TYR A 413 -5.80 2.24 -3.43
N LYS A 414 -5.86 3.51 -2.98
CA LYS A 414 -6.94 4.44 -3.34
C LYS A 414 -7.10 4.61 -4.86
N VAL A 415 -6.00 4.89 -5.57
CA VAL A 415 -6.02 5.06 -7.03
C VAL A 415 -6.47 3.76 -7.73
N ASN A 416 -5.97 2.62 -7.27
CA ASN A 416 -6.32 1.32 -7.82
C ASN A 416 -7.80 0.97 -7.60
N MET A 417 -8.40 1.37 -6.47
CA MET A 417 -9.82 1.18 -6.20
C MET A 417 -10.72 2.03 -7.10
N GLU A 418 -10.34 3.30 -7.34
CA GLU A 418 -11.04 4.17 -8.31
C GLU A 418 -11.03 3.53 -9.70
N TRP A 419 -9.88 3.05 -10.15
CA TRP A 419 -9.78 2.33 -11.42
C TRP A 419 -10.62 1.04 -11.42
N PHE A 420 -10.53 0.21 -10.38
CA PHE A 420 -11.28 -1.05 -10.28
C PHE A 420 -12.80 -0.83 -10.37
N SER A 421 -13.32 0.23 -9.74
CA SER A 421 -14.75 0.54 -9.73
C SER A 421 -15.35 0.77 -11.13
N GLN A 422 -14.51 1.19 -12.07
CA GLN A 422 -14.89 1.52 -13.45
C GLN A 422 -14.72 0.35 -14.42
N HIS A 423 -14.10 -0.76 -14.01
CA HIS A 423 -13.72 -1.85 -14.91
C HIS A 423 -14.27 -3.21 -14.44
N SER A 424 -14.87 -3.98 -15.35
CA SER A 424 -15.26 -5.37 -15.09
C SER A 424 -14.00 -6.24 -15.00
N ASN A 425 -13.75 -6.79 -13.81
CA ASN A 425 -12.52 -7.52 -13.52
C ASN A 425 -12.82 -8.95 -13.08
N PHE A 426 -12.52 -9.90 -13.95
CA PHE A 426 -12.41 -11.31 -13.58
C PHE A 426 -11.06 -11.55 -12.90
N ILE A 427 -11.10 -12.04 -11.67
CA ILE A 427 -9.92 -12.38 -10.86
C ILE A 427 -9.32 -13.75 -11.21
N TYR A 428 -10.03 -14.54 -12.00
CA TYR A 428 -9.65 -15.86 -12.48
C TYR A 428 -10.17 -16.03 -13.91
N ARG A 429 -9.56 -16.89 -14.72
CA ARG A 429 -9.98 -17.15 -16.11
C ARG A 429 -9.84 -18.63 -16.46
N VAL A 430 -10.62 -19.09 -17.44
CA VAL A 430 -10.47 -20.43 -18.02
C VAL A 430 -10.14 -20.32 -19.50
N VAL A 431 -9.50 -21.36 -20.04
CA VAL A 431 -9.17 -21.44 -21.48
C VAL A 431 -10.45 -21.52 -22.33
N TYR A 432 -10.33 -21.12 -23.61
CA TYR A 432 -11.46 -21.07 -24.55
C TYR A 432 -12.33 -22.34 -24.54
N GLN A 433 -11.69 -23.51 -24.53
CA GLN A 433 -12.39 -24.81 -24.53
C GLN A 433 -13.28 -25.01 -23.29
N GLU A 434 -12.89 -24.46 -22.14
CA GLU A 434 -13.68 -24.55 -20.89
C GLU A 434 -14.76 -23.48 -20.77
N CYS A 435 -14.78 -22.51 -21.70
CA CYS A 435 -15.86 -21.54 -21.84
C CYS A 435 -17.02 -22.08 -22.69
N MET A 436 -16.84 -23.18 -23.40
CA MET A 436 -17.87 -23.78 -24.26
C MET A 436 -18.86 -24.60 -23.44
N ILE A 437 -20.15 -24.34 -23.63
CA ILE A 437 -21.27 -25.07 -23.02
C ILE A 437 -22.28 -25.32 -24.15
N ASP A 438 -22.51 -26.57 -24.55
CA ASP A 438 -23.47 -26.90 -25.62
C ASP A 438 -23.23 -26.08 -26.92
N ASN A 439 -21.98 -26.04 -27.40
CA ASN A 439 -21.54 -25.22 -28.54
C ASN A 439 -21.83 -23.70 -28.40
N ILE A 440 -22.02 -23.20 -27.19
CA ILE A 440 -22.20 -21.77 -26.91
C ILE A 440 -21.01 -21.32 -26.07
N TYR A 441 -20.29 -20.33 -26.57
CA TYR A 441 -19.19 -19.71 -25.85
C TYR A 441 -19.74 -18.80 -24.76
N VAL A 442 -19.38 -19.05 -23.51
CA VAL A 442 -19.63 -18.16 -22.38
C VAL A 442 -18.30 -17.70 -21.80
N TYR A 443 -17.90 -16.47 -22.11
CA TYR A 443 -16.65 -15.84 -21.70
C TYR A 443 -16.40 -16.00 -20.20
N SER A 444 -17.44 -15.83 -19.40
CA SER A 444 -17.36 -15.90 -17.94
C SER A 444 -17.42 -17.32 -17.37
N SER A 445 -17.70 -18.36 -18.18
CA SER A 445 -17.82 -19.78 -17.78
C SER A 445 -18.57 -19.94 -16.44
N PHE A 446 -17.97 -20.57 -15.42
CA PHE A 446 -18.54 -20.72 -14.07
C PHE A 446 -18.38 -19.49 -13.14
N LEU A 447 -17.59 -18.48 -13.52
CA LEU A 447 -17.23 -17.38 -12.63
C LEU A 447 -18.37 -16.37 -12.50
N LEU A 448 -18.80 -16.10 -11.28
CA LEU A 448 -19.76 -15.02 -11.00
C LEU A 448 -19.08 -13.65 -11.14
N PRO A 449 -19.81 -12.60 -11.58
CA PRO A 449 -19.24 -11.24 -11.69
C PRO A 449 -18.69 -10.79 -10.35
N THR A 450 -17.50 -10.18 -10.27
CA THR A 450 -16.95 -9.70 -8.99
C THR A 450 -17.86 -8.62 -8.38
N SER A 451 -18.05 -8.62 -7.05
CA SER A 451 -18.87 -7.59 -6.41
C SER A 451 -18.10 -6.28 -6.27
N ASN A 452 -18.50 -5.29 -7.06
CA ASN A 452 -17.97 -3.94 -6.98
C ASN A 452 -18.44 -3.27 -5.70
N LYS A 453 -19.68 -3.55 -5.27
CA LYS A 453 -20.19 -3.06 -4.00
C LYS A 453 -19.38 -3.59 -2.83
N GLU A 454 -19.16 -4.90 -2.74
CA GLU A 454 -18.37 -5.50 -1.65
C GLU A 454 -16.95 -4.93 -1.60
N ALA A 455 -16.32 -4.75 -2.77
CA ALA A 455 -14.98 -4.17 -2.85
C ALA A 455 -14.97 -2.70 -2.38
N TYR A 456 -15.99 -1.92 -2.74
CA TYR A 456 -16.13 -0.53 -2.31
C TYR A 456 -16.44 -0.41 -0.82
N ASP A 457 -17.36 -1.22 -0.29
CA ASP A 457 -17.71 -1.26 1.13
C ASP A 457 -16.46 -1.59 1.98
N LYS A 458 -15.64 -2.55 1.54
CA LYS A 458 -14.35 -2.87 2.17
C LYS A 458 -13.36 -1.72 2.09
N TYR A 459 -13.32 -0.99 0.97
CA TYR A 459 -12.49 0.20 0.83
C TYR A 459 -12.89 1.30 1.82
N GLU A 460 -14.18 1.56 2.01
CA GLU A 460 -14.67 2.54 2.98
C GLU A 460 -14.30 2.16 4.42
N ILE A 461 -14.44 0.88 4.78
CA ILE A 461 -14.01 0.36 6.08
C ILE A 461 -12.51 0.59 6.29
N ILE A 462 -11.67 0.16 5.35
CA ILE A 462 -10.22 0.36 5.45
C ILE A 462 -9.84 1.84 5.50
N SER A 463 -10.50 2.67 4.70
CA SER A 463 -10.26 4.11 4.69
C SER A 463 -10.54 4.70 6.07
N SER A 464 -11.67 4.33 6.68
CA SER A 464 -12.03 4.73 8.04
C SER A 464 -11.04 4.22 9.08
N ASP A 465 -10.67 2.94 9.03
CA ASP A 465 -9.72 2.34 9.96
C ASP A 465 -8.33 2.97 9.87
N TYR A 466 -7.88 3.30 8.65
CA TYR A 466 -6.63 4.00 8.42
C TYR A 466 -6.65 5.42 8.98
N GLN A 467 -7.75 6.17 8.79
CA GLN A 467 -7.89 7.50 9.42
C GLN A 467 -7.93 7.40 10.95
N THR A 468 -8.60 6.39 11.49
CA THR A 468 -8.67 6.13 12.93
C THR A 468 -7.28 5.85 13.48
N LEU A 469 -6.52 4.96 12.84
CA LEU A 469 -5.13 4.67 13.19
C LEU A 469 -4.27 5.95 13.19
N LYS A 470 -4.43 6.80 12.17
CA LYS A 470 -3.69 8.08 12.08
C LYS A 470 -4.07 9.04 13.22
N THR A 471 -5.34 9.11 13.59
CA THR A 471 -5.80 9.91 14.73
C THR A 471 -5.29 9.38 16.06
N GLN A 472 -5.11 8.06 16.21
CA GLN A 472 -4.56 7.44 17.42
C GLN A 472 -3.03 7.64 17.56
N ILE A 473 -2.27 7.54 16.46
CA ILE A 473 -0.80 7.61 16.51
C ILE A 473 -0.27 9.03 16.75
N GLU A 474 -0.95 10.08 16.25
CA GLU A 474 -0.48 11.47 16.34
C GLU A 474 -0.37 12.00 17.80
N PRO A 475 -1.34 11.79 18.70
CA PRO A 475 -1.19 12.12 20.11
C PRO A 475 -0.01 11.40 20.78
N LEU A 476 0.15 10.09 20.50
CA LEU A 476 1.23 9.28 21.06
C LEU A 476 2.61 9.77 20.61
N LYS A 477 2.71 10.21 19.36
CA LYS A 477 3.92 10.86 18.82
C LYS A 477 4.24 12.16 19.55
N LYS A 478 3.24 13.01 19.84
CA LYS A 478 3.44 14.25 20.62
C LYS A 478 3.87 13.95 22.06
N ILE A 479 3.27 12.95 22.70
CA ILE A 479 3.67 12.51 24.05
C ILE A 479 5.11 11.97 24.02
N SER A 480 5.45 11.16 23.02
CA SER A 480 6.81 10.64 22.80
C SER A 480 7.84 11.77 22.65
N SER A 481 7.55 12.81 21.86
CA SER A 481 8.45 13.96 21.76
C SER A 481 8.61 14.69 23.10
N LEU A 482 7.50 14.95 23.81
CA LEU A 482 7.52 15.65 25.10
C LEU A 482 8.27 14.85 26.18
N LEU A 483 8.07 13.53 26.25
CA LEU A 483 8.79 12.66 27.17
C LEU A 483 10.29 12.62 26.86
N SER A 484 10.66 12.66 25.58
CA SER A 484 12.08 12.74 25.19
C SER A 484 12.72 14.07 25.59
N GLU A 485 11.98 15.18 25.52
CA GLU A 485 12.43 16.49 25.96
C GLU A 485 12.54 16.57 27.49
N THR A 486 11.55 16.06 28.23
CA THR A 486 11.61 16.02 29.70
C THR A 486 12.74 15.14 30.21
N LYS A 487 13.07 14.03 29.54
CA LYS A 487 14.25 13.22 29.87
C LYS A 487 15.54 14.01 29.72
N LYS A 488 15.69 14.78 28.62
CA LYS A 488 16.83 15.68 28.42
C LYS A 488 16.91 16.76 29.52
N ILE A 489 15.78 17.38 29.84
CA ILE A 489 15.70 18.39 30.90
C ILE A 489 16.10 17.78 32.25
N ASN A 490 15.62 16.58 32.58
CA ASN A 490 16.00 15.89 33.82
C ASN A 490 17.51 15.57 33.87
N GLU A 491 18.12 15.19 32.75
CA GLU A 491 19.57 15.00 32.68
C GLU A 491 20.34 16.32 32.87
N GLU A 492 19.83 17.43 32.32
CA GLU A 492 20.40 18.76 32.54
C GLU A 492 20.26 19.24 33.98
N ILE A 493 19.11 18.99 34.63
CA ILE A 493 18.87 19.30 36.05
C ILE A 493 19.83 18.50 36.92
N LYS A 494 19.97 17.19 36.69
CA LYS A 494 20.93 16.36 37.43
C LYS A 494 22.36 16.90 37.32
N LYS A 495 22.77 17.36 36.14
CA LYS A 495 24.08 18.01 35.96
C LYS A 495 24.20 19.34 36.70
N ARG A 496 23.11 20.09 36.87
CA ARG A 496 23.08 21.35 37.63
C ARG A 496 23.14 21.11 39.14
N ASP A 497 22.41 20.13 39.65
CA ASP A 497 22.40 19.80 41.09
C ASP A 497 23.76 19.34 41.58
N VAL A 498 24.47 18.52 40.78
CA VAL A 498 25.86 18.13 41.07
C VAL A 498 26.77 19.37 41.20
N LYS A 499 26.65 20.35 40.28
CA LYS A 499 27.42 21.59 40.35
C LYS A 499 27.08 22.43 41.58
N THR A 500 25.82 22.46 42.00
CA THR A 500 25.39 23.19 43.21
C THR A 500 25.95 22.54 44.47
N ILE A 501 25.96 21.20 44.55
CA ILE A 501 26.56 20.44 45.66
C ILE A 501 28.07 20.67 45.72
N GLU A 502 28.76 20.65 44.57
CA GLU A 502 30.19 20.99 44.47
C GLU A 502 30.47 22.41 45.00
N LEU A 503 29.64 23.38 44.62
CA LEU A 503 29.78 24.77 45.03
C LEU A 503 29.53 24.96 46.54
N MET A 504 28.49 24.31 47.09
CA MET A 504 28.22 24.31 48.52
C MET A 504 29.38 23.70 49.32
N GLY A 505 29.91 22.56 48.85
CA GLY A 505 31.09 21.94 49.44
C GLY A 505 32.30 22.87 49.47
N LEU A 506 32.54 23.60 48.36
CA LEU A 506 33.60 24.61 48.27
C LEU A 506 33.41 25.76 49.27
N PHE A 507 32.19 26.30 49.41
CA PHE A 507 31.90 27.35 50.39
C PHE A 507 32.06 26.88 51.84
N SER A 508 31.54 25.69 52.19
CA SER A 508 31.70 25.13 53.54
C SER A 508 33.16 24.91 53.91
N ALA A 509 33.98 24.47 52.96
CA ALA A 509 35.40 24.25 53.16
C ALA A 509 36.15 25.57 53.42
N ILE A 510 35.81 26.65 52.69
CA ILE A 510 36.35 28.00 52.94
C ILE A 510 35.96 28.50 54.33
N ILE A 511 34.68 28.35 54.72
CA ILE A 511 34.20 28.78 56.04
C ILE A 511 34.93 28.04 57.16
N ALA A 512 35.08 26.72 57.04
CA ALA A 512 35.82 25.90 58.01
C ALA A 512 37.29 26.33 58.13
N PHE A 513 37.93 26.62 57.00
CA PHE A 513 39.32 27.11 56.96
C PHE A 513 39.47 28.46 57.68
N VAL A 514 38.55 29.41 57.41
CA VAL A 514 38.55 30.73 58.06
C VAL A 514 38.28 30.59 59.56
N MET A 515 37.26 29.84 59.97
CA MET A 515 36.93 29.62 61.38
C MET A 515 38.08 28.96 62.17
N GLY A 516 38.74 27.95 61.57
CA GLY A 516 39.89 27.28 62.20
C GLY A 516 41.12 28.17 62.37
N SER A 517 41.18 29.29 61.65
CA SER A 517 42.32 30.22 61.68
C SER A 517 42.15 31.40 62.64
N ILE A 518 40.93 31.66 63.13
CA ILE A 518 40.63 32.73 64.10
C ILE A 518 41.49 32.63 65.38
N PRO A 519 41.72 31.44 65.98
CA PRO A 519 42.59 31.32 67.15
C PRO A 519 44.06 31.68 66.88
N GLY A 520 44.51 31.75 65.63
CA GLY A 520 45.88 32.18 65.30
C GLY A 520 46.10 33.68 65.49
N PHE A 521 45.07 34.49 65.32
CA PHE A 521 45.15 35.95 65.44
C PHE A 521 45.42 36.44 66.87
N GLN A 522 45.08 35.64 67.89
CA GLN A 522 45.27 36.01 69.30
C GLN A 522 46.76 36.11 69.73
N PHE A 523 47.69 35.60 68.91
CA PHE A 523 49.13 35.60 69.20
C PHE A 523 49.91 36.76 68.56
N VAL A 524 49.21 37.67 67.87
CA VAL A 524 49.82 38.77 67.13
C VAL A 524 49.80 40.04 67.97
N ARG A 525 50.96 40.49 68.45
CA ARG A 525 51.08 41.68 69.33
C ARG A 525 51.63 42.93 68.64
N SER A 526 52.20 42.81 67.44
CA SER A 526 52.78 43.92 66.66
C SER A 526 52.12 44.05 65.27
N ILE A 527 51.98 45.29 64.78
CA ILE A 527 51.40 45.59 63.46
C ILE A 527 52.16 44.85 62.35
N TRP A 528 53.49 44.76 62.45
CA TRP A 528 54.32 44.08 61.46
C TRP A 528 54.15 42.56 61.50
N SER A 529 53.99 41.98 62.71
CA SER A 529 53.63 40.56 62.86
C SER A 529 52.22 40.25 62.33
N ALA A 530 51.30 41.23 62.38
CA ALA A 530 49.94 41.09 61.84
C ALA A 530 49.94 41.05 60.32
N ILE A 531 50.76 41.89 59.68
CA ILE A 531 50.92 41.90 58.22
C ILE A 531 51.54 40.58 57.74
N LEU A 532 52.57 40.09 58.42
CA LEU A 532 53.20 38.80 58.08
C LEU A 532 52.22 37.63 58.29
N PHE A 533 51.46 37.64 59.38
CA PHE A 533 50.39 36.66 59.63
C PHE A 533 49.31 36.71 58.56
N LEU A 534 48.84 37.89 58.16
CA LEU A 534 47.81 38.07 57.12
C LEU A 534 48.31 37.58 55.75
N LEU A 535 49.60 37.78 55.45
CA LEU A 535 50.23 37.29 54.22
C LEU A 535 50.33 35.75 54.23
N VAL A 536 50.81 35.14 55.31
CA VAL A 536 50.86 33.67 55.45
C VAL A 536 49.45 33.06 55.43
N PHE A 537 48.48 33.71 56.09
CA PHE A 537 47.09 33.28 56.11
C PHE A 537 46.45 33.34 54.71
N SER A 538 46.62 34.46 54.00
CA SER A 538 46.09 34.65 52.65
C SER A 538 46.68 33.62 51.67
N THR A 539 47.97 33.32 51.82
CA THR A 539 48.66 32.34 50.97
C THR A 539 48.24 30.91 51.29
N GLY A 540 47.97 30.60 52.56
CA GLY A 540 47.32 29.36 52.98
C GLY A 540 45.92 29.19 52.39
N LEU A 541 45.11 30.26 52.42
CA LEU A 541 43.74 30.25 51.86
C LEU A 541 43.75 30.07 50.33
N ILE A 542 44.63 30.79 49.64
CA ILE A 542 44.79 30.65 48.18
C ILE A 542 45.25 29.23 47.82
N SER A 543 46.16 28.64 48.61
CA SER A 543 46.63 27.26 48.40
C SER A 543 45.52 26.24 48.62
N PHE A 544 44.76 26.40 49.69
CA PHE A 544 43.62 25.56 50.00
C PHE A 544 42.56 25.62 48.90
N LEU A 545 42.22 26.82 48.43
CA LEU A 545 41.27 27.02 47.33
C LEU A 545 41.75 26.37 46.02
N LEU A 546 43.05 26.47 45.73
CA LEU A 546 43.67 25.88 44.53
C LEU A 546 43.64 24.35 44.58
N VAL A 547 43.96 23.74 45.74
CA VAL A 547 43.84 22.29 45.94
C VAL A 547 42.39 21.83 45.82
N LEU A 548 41.44 22.58 46.37
CA LEU A 548 40.04 22.21 46.32
C LEU A 548 39.45 22.31 44.90
N ILE A 549 39.87 23.31 44.12
CA ILE A 549 39.56 23.40 42.68
C ILE A 549 40.14 22.21 41.91
N LEU A 550 41.34 21.73 42.26
CA LEU A 550 41.94 20.55 41.63
C LEU A 550 41.18 19.26 41.95
N ILE A 551 40.67 19.11 43.16
CA ILE A 551 39.91 17.92 43.58
C ILE A 551 38.50 17.93 42.98
N THR A 552 37.83 19.09 42.97
CA THR A 552 36.44 19.22 42.48
C THR A 552 36.34 19.23 40.96
N ARG A 553 37.31 19.82 40.25
CA ARG A 553 37.31 19.89 38.79
C ARG A 553 38.19 18.78 38.24
N HIS A 554 37.59 17.64 37.89
CA HIS A 554 38.23 16.48 37.26
C HIS A 554 38.72 16.79 35.83
N ASN A 555 39.63 17.75 35.68
CA ASN A 555 40.16 18.18 34.39
C ASN A 555 41.68 18.37 34.50
N GLY A 556 42.42 17.26 34.32
CA GLY A 556 43.88 17.20 34.48
C GLY A 556 44.69 18.10 33.55
N GLY A 557 44.06 18.78 32.58
CA GLY A 557 44.72 19.70 31.65
C GLY A 557 45.10 21.06 32.25
N VAL A 558 44.33 21.57 33.22
CA VAL A 558 44.52 22.94 33.77
C VAL A 558 45.85 23.06 34.53
N PHE A 559 46.25 22.03 35.25
CA PHE A 559 47.53 22.05 35.97
C PHE A 559 48.74 22.09 35.03
N LYS A 560 48.63 21.45 33.84
CA LYS A 560 49.72 21.39 32.87
C LYS A 560 49.96 22.73 32.18
N GLU A 561 48.89 23.48 31.92
CA GLU A 561 48.92 24.77 31.23
C GLU A 561 49.38 25.94 32.14
N TYR A 562 49.05 25.89 33.44
CA TYR A 562 49.37 26.96 34.40
C TYR A 562 50.53 26.62 35.35
N ARG A 563 51.19 25.47 35.20
CA ARG A 563 52.26 24.99 36.09
C ARG A 563 53.36 26.02 36.35
N THR A 564 53.87 26.65 35.29
CA THR A 564 54.94 27.66 35.38
C THR A 564 54.48 28.94 36.07
N LYS A 565 53.22 29.35 35.88
CA LYS A 565 52.64 30.53 36.55
C LYS A 565 52.36 30.26 38.03
N ILE A 566 51.88 29.07 38.39
CA ILE A 566 51.64 28.66 39.78
C ILE A 566 52.97 28.59 40.55
N ILE A 567 53.99 27.94 39.97
CA ILE A 567 55.33 27.88 40.57
C ILE A 567 55.89 29.30 40.75
N GLY A 568 55.78 30.16 39.73
CA GLY A 568 56.20 31.56 39.78
C GLY A 568 55.52 32.35 40.92
N PHE A 569 54.21 32.18 41.09
CA PHE A 569 53.43 32.82 42.15
C PHE A 569 53.91 32.44 43.55
N TYR A 570 54.08 31.13 43.81
CA TYR A 570 54.58 30.66 45.12
C TYR A 570 56.02 31.08 45.38
N THR A 571 56.89 31.07 44.36
CA THR A 571 58.26 31.57 44.51
C THR A 571 58.29 33.07 44.85
N GLY A 572 57.42 33.88 44.23
CA GLY A 572 57.32 35.31 44.53
C GLY A 572 56.82 35.60 45.96
N ILE A 573 55.82 34.85 46.42
CA ILE A 573 55.33 34.92 47.79
C ILE A 573 56.40 34.52 48.81
N LEU A 574 57.16 33.46 48.52
CA LEU A 574 58.20 32.97 49.43
C LEU A 574 59.32 34.01 49.57
N VAL A 575 59.71 34.66 48.47
CA VAL A 575 60.63 35.80 48.49
C VAL A 575 60.06 36.95 49.33
N LEU A 576 58.77 37.29 49.18
CA LEU A 576 58.11 38.32 49.99
C LEU A 576 58.11 37.98 51.48
N ILE A 577 57.80 36.73 51.86
CA ILE A 577 57.81 36.28 53.26
C ILE A 577 59.22 36.37 53.86
N VAL A 578 60.26 35.99 53.09
CA VAL A 578 61.66 36.07 53.54
C VAL A 578 62.11 37.53 53.69
N LEU A 579 61.78 38.39 52.73
CA LEU A 579 62.11 39.83 52.78
C LEU A 579 61.41 40.52 53.96
N PHE A 580 60.11 40.27 54.17
CA PHE A 580 59.37 40.82 55.30
C PHE A 580 59.83 40.24 56.63
N GLY A 581 60.12 38.94 56.71
CA GLY A 581 60.66 38.32 57.93
C GLY A 581 62.03 38.89 58.31
N TRP A 582 62.87 39.17 57.31
CA TRP A 582 64.15 39.85 57.53
C TRP A 582 63.97 41.30 58.01
N ALA A 583 63.02 42.03 57.40
CA ALA A 583 62.67 43.39 57.82
C ALA A 583 62.15 43.43 59.28
N VAL A 584 61.26 42.51 59.66
CA VAL A 584 60.75 42.39 61.05
C VAL A 584 61.89 42.12 62.04
N LYS A 585 62.78 41.17 61.72
CA LYS A 585 63.93 40.84 62.57
C LYS A 585 64.94 41.99 62.68
N HIS A 586 65.15 42.73 61.60
CA HIS A 586 66.01 43.91 61.59
C HIS A 586 65.40 45.07 62.40
N TRP A 587 64.07 45.24 62.33
CA TRP A 587 63.36 46.28 63.10
C TRP A 587 63.32 45.96 64.60
N GLU A 588 62.99 44.73 65.00
CA GLU A 588 63.05 44.31 66.41
C GLU A 588 64.46 44.44 67.00
N LYS A 589 65.51 44.19 66.20
CA LYS A 589 66.91 44.37 66.61
C LYS A 589 67.26 45.85 66.81
N ASN A 590 66.79 46.74 65.95
CA ASN A 590 66.96 48.19 66.12
C ASN A 590 66.19 48.73 67.33
N GLU A 591 64.98 48.22 67.57
CA GLU A 591 64.16 48.63 68.72
C GLU A 591 64.80 48.21 70.06
N LYS A 592 65.38 46.99 70.13
CA LYS A 592 66.19 46.52 71.27
C LYS A 592 67.47 47.34 71.48
N ASN A 593 68.22 47.62 70.41
CA ASN A 593 69.45 48.40 70.51
C ASN A 593 69.20 49.83 71.01
N ASN A 594 68.16 50.50 70.50
CA ASN A 594 67.77 51.83 70.97
C ASN A 594 67.33 51.83 72.45
N THR A 595 66.68 50.77 72.93
CA THR A 595 66.29 50.67 74.36
C THR A 595 67.47 50.38 75.28
N GLU A 596 68.53 49.72 74.82
CA GLU A 596 69.76 49.50 75.59
C GLU A 596 70.65 50.75 75.69
N GLU A 597 70.77 51.54 74.60
CA GLU A 597 71.48 52.84 74.62
C GLU A 597 70.81 53.87 75.55
N LEU A 598 69.46 53.94 75.55
CA LEU A 598 68.69 54.79 76.47
C LEU A 598 68.87 54.39 77.95
N LYS A 599 69.08 53.10 78.23
CA LYS A 599 69.36 52.61 79.60
C LYS A 599 70.77 52.94 80.05
N GLN A 600 71.78 52.86 79.17
CA GLN A 600 73.15 53.25 79.50
C GLN A 600 73.26 54.77 79.74
N HIS A 601 72.61 55.59 78.91
CA HIS A 601 72.65 57.05 79.05
C HIS A 601 71.93 57.56 80.31
N SER A 602 70.87 56.85 80.77
CA SER A 602 70.19 57.18 82.03
C SER A 602 70.98 56.76 83.27
N THR A 603 71.80 55.70 83.18
CA THR A 603 72.63 55.24 84.31
C THR A 603 73.81 56.20 84.58
N ILE A 604 74.45 56.71 83.54
CA ILE A 604 75.56 57.69 83.62
C ILE A 604 75.10 59.03 84.24
N LEU A 605 73.88 59.47 83.92
CA LEU A 605 73.27 60.69 84.47
C LEU A 605 72.93 60.58 85.97
N ILE A 606 72.72 59.36 86.48
CA ILE A 606 72.41 59.11 87.90
C ILE A 606 73.69 59.05 88.73
N GLU A 607 74.80 58.51 88.21
CA GLU A 607 76.10 58.49 88.90
C GLU A 607 76.73 59.88 89.00
N THR A 608 76.68 60.69 87.93
CA THR A 608 77.17 62.09 87.96
C THR A 608 76.36 63.00 88.90
N LYS A 609 75.08 62.69 89.15
CA LYS A 609 74.26 63.37 90.16
C LYS A 609 74.52 62.88 91.59
N LYS A 610 75.07 61.67 91.78
CA LYS A 610 75.38 61.12 93.11
C LYS A 610 76.70 61.66 93.67
N ASP A 611 77.69 61.88 92.80
CA ASP A 611 79.00 62.41 93.22
C ASP A 611 78.97 63.93 93.49
N SER A 612 78.01 64.66 92.94
CA SER A 612 77.80 66.09 93.23
C SER A 612 77.00 66.37 94.51
N ILE A 613 76.32 65.36 95.08
CA ILE A 613 75.44 65.51 96.26
C ILE A 613 76.13 65.11 97.58
N ASN A 614 77.22 64.33 97.55
CA ASN A 614 77.90 63.86 98.77
C ASN A 614 78.98 64.81 99.32
N SER A 615 79.23 65.98 98.71
CA SER A 615 80.28 66.93 99.14
C SER A 615 79.76 68.26 99.70
N PHE A 616 78.44 68.42 99.88
CA PHE A 616 77.85 69.64 100.43
C PHE A 616 76.72 69.29 101.41
N GLU A 617 76.90 69.76 102.65
CA GLU A 617 75.91 69.94 103.73
C GLU A 617 75.87 68.93 104.90
N GLU A 618 76.51 69.33 106.01
CA GLU A 618 75.91 69.33 107.34
C GLU A 618 75.73 70.81 107.79
N PRO A 619 74.78 71.14 108.67
CA PRO A 619 73.59 71.91 108.29
C PRO A 619 73.33 73.18 109.14
N ASN A 620 72.47 74.11 108.68
CA ASN A 620 71.53 74.82 109.57
C ASN A 620 70.50 75.77 108.90
N LYS A 621 69.24 75.55 109.31
CA LYS A 621 68.17 76.52 109.68
C LYS A 621 67.24 77.17 108.64
N SER A 622 65.97 77.13 109.08
CA SER A 622 64.81 78.03 108.92
C SER A 622 63.85 77.85 107.73
N GLU A 623 62.65 77.37 108.12
CA GLU A 623 61.29 77.84 107.82
C GLU A 623 60.98 78.49 106.45
N ILE A 624 59.91 78.00 105.80
CA ILE A 624 58.65 78.74 105.51
C ILE A 624 57.58 77.77 104.96
N LYS A 625 56.34 77.91 105.46
CA LYS A 625 55.10 77.20 105.08
C LYS A 625 54.43 77.78 103.81
N LYS A 626 53.59 76.96 103.15
CA LYS A 626 52.19 77.22 102.67
C LYS A 626 51.81 76.11 101.68
N ASP A 627 50.83 75.24 101.90
CA ASP A 627 49.36 75.37 102.03
C ASP A 627 48.68 74.61 100.86
N SER A 628 48.05 73.50 101.23
CA SER A 628 46.72 73.00 100.86
C SER A 628 45.97 73.56 99.62
N VAL A 629 45.39 72.65 98.82
CA VAL A 629 43.91 72.43 98.65
C VAL A 629 43.55 71.85 97.28
N LEU A 630 42.81 70.72 97.35
CA LEU A 630 41.81 70.11 96.45
C LEU A 630 41.91 70.19 94.91
N GLY A 631 41.75 69.01 94.30
CA GLY A 631 41.33 68.84 92.91
C GLY A 631 40.47 67.57 92.73
N ASN A 632 39.22 67.79 92.38
CA ASN A 632 38.11 66.86 92.22
C ASN A 632 38.15 66.06 90.89
N ILE A 633 37.72 64.79 90.95
CA ILE A 633 36.63 64.14 90.19
C ILE A 633 36.64 64.10 88.62
N ASN A 634 36.18 62.93 88.14
CA ASN A 634 35.55 62.59 86.84
C ASN A 634 36.49 62.22 85.67
N LYS A 635 36.15 61.30 84.75
CA LYS A 635 34.82 60.99 84.18
C LYS A 635 34.84 59.65 83.40
N GLN A 636 33.65 59.05 83.32
CA GLN A 636 33.22 57.94 82.46
C GLN A 636 33.46 58.17 80.95
N LYS A 637 33.69 57.08 80.19
CA LYS A 637 32.68 56.47 79.30
C LYS A 637 33.11 55.08 78.86
#